data_AF-A0A9Q1IQT2-F1
#
_entry.id   AF-A0A9Q1IQT2-F1
#
_cell.length_a   1.000
_cell.length_b   1.000
_cell.length_c   1.000
_cell.angle_alpha   90.00
_cell.angle_beta   90.00
_cell.angle_gamma   90.00
#
_symmetry.space_group_name_H-M   'P 1'
#
loop_
_entity.id
_entity.type
_entity.pdbx_description
1 polymer ?
#
loop_
_entity_poly.entity_id
_entity_poly.type
_entity_poly.pdbx_seq_one_letter_code
_entity_poly.pdbx_strand_id
1 'polypeptide(L)'
;MGQELRDGNKEPRLLSLIERSGDYMLGVLANPDAVVTSPVPQLSIPINNHFHLVREAEEALLIDFPINSPLRVRVQGERSPELLLELLDDERSRAFFAQVKKAKHQAVSKNLPPKRMVPLAPLPHMRPVPAAPQKGISKPVDMLVSSTKPPVPGLSINPSSGTVPFTTETRDPALSLALDFGFEDHFNHALKVEEKKNQQNRILAPREAPPLPPRKDTSCNPPPGLPPRNRAPSLPPRDGPVITSTSRESRVLAERSSTMRYAMFPPQSSQREGLIKHRLAKKEKEYVDIHNFRVFTGTWNVNGQSPDGSLRPWLCSDPEPPDVYALGFQELDLSTEAFFYLDSSKEQLWVEAVERSLHSKAKYNHVRTIRLVGMMLVVFVNSEHRNHIREVAVGSVGTGIMGKMGNKGGVGVRFVFHNTSFCIVNSHLAAHVEHFERRNQDYKDICARMTFHLLDYPPLSIVKHDVVFWLGDLNYRLFMYDASEVKYLISKSDLKRLLECDQLNVQRQTHQAFTDFMEGEINFIPTYKYDPRTDRWDSSGKCRVPAWCDRILWRGSAVKQLHYRSHMALQSSDHKPVSALFSIGVKVVNEQRHMRVFEEIVRMMDRMENDFLPSLLLTRREFHFENVKFCQLQRECFMITNDGQAPCHFSFIPKLNDTQYCKLWLRAEPCHGFLEPNETLEIYLDVLVSKDSVTLLNSGEDSIQDILVLHLDQGKDYFLTITGNYLPSCFGTSLEALSRMKKPIREIPVTKLIDLGDESFMDQEKSQMSFLLVDSPGSEDRPLKIPKEVWLLVNHLYAKSCQQEDLFQTKGPEEELQNIIDCLDTSIPETIPGCNHSVAEALLILLEALPEPVVCYELYQRCLEASHDSRLCRQLITQLPRVHRNVFRYLMAFLRELLKYSHSNNLSANLIATLFASLLIRPPSNLTSRQTAQDRQRAIDFILGFLMGGEVEHLLDQRLLFVCRPLPTPPMAMLRVSSYRRLFEEEQWGRGNGTALMCGGQYRASARGSAGGPQWAEPDFEAARVLNRDAVSRFVKERALIAALNDRLAFLIETARCLEEENESLEAQILELLEERQGGLDTSAASAAVPDCSLQAVVESLQREKEQILCDIEQLKKELAMLQVRYEGAAEERTLFLLEKEEVAVVMPFTPASVATCYGLLNGDGTAGQHHQHCPVPPAPRAQPPCANDCFGSTSTQLFISRSA
;
A
#
# COMPACT_ATOMS: atom_id res chain seq x y z
N MET A 1 -16.42 -15.40 -0.78
CA MET A 1 -15.70 -14.50 -1.72
C MET A 1 -14.42 -15.20 -2.11
N GLY A 2 -14.05 -15.17 -3.39
CA GLY A 2 -12.77 -15.65 -3.89
C GLY A 2 -12.27 -14.77 -5.02
N GLN A 3 -11.15 -15.10 -5.61
CA GLN A 3 -10.59 -14.44 -6.79
C GLN A 3 -10.32 -15.49 -7.87
N GLU A 4 -10.86 -15.29 -9.07
CA GLU A 4 -10.48 -16.09 -10.23
C GLU A 4 -9.11 -15.64 -10.72
N LEU A 5 -8.18 -16.60 -10.87
CA LEU A 5 -6.85 -16.37 -11.42
C LEU A 5 -6.89 -16.65 -12.92
N ARG A 6 -6.65 -15.62 -13.74
CA ARG A 6 -6.70 -15.71 -15.20
C ARG A 6 -5.58 -14.86 -15.81
N ASP A 7 -4.70 -15.51 -16.58
CA ASP A 7 -3.62 -14.86 -17.34
C ASP A 7 -2.75 -13.87 -16.53
N GLY A 8 -2.52 -14.17 -15.25
CA GLY A 8 -1.77 -13.35 -14.30
C GLY A 8 -2.61 -12.34 -13.50
N ASN A 9 -3.84 -12.06 -13.91
CA ASN A 9 -4.77 -11.17 -13.22
C ASN A 9 -5.62 -11.90 -12.18
N LYS A 10 -6.16 -11.14 -11.21
CA LYS A 10 -7.07 -11.63 -10.16
C LYS A 10 -8.41 -10.90 -10.22
N GLU A 11 -9.50 -11.62 -10.48
CA GLU A 11 -10.84 -11.03 -10.58
C GLU A 11 -11.74 -11.46 -9.39
N PRO A 12 -12.41 -10.55 -8.66
CA PRO A 12 -13.21 -10.90 -7.50
C PRO A 12 -14.49 -11.65 -7.88
N ARG A 13 -14.69 -12.85 -7.35
CA ARG A 13 -15.86 -13.72 -7.63
C ARG A 13 -16.64 -14.06 -6.36
N LEU A 14 -17.97 -14.03 -6.48
CA LEU A 14 -18.88 -14.54 -5.44
C LEU A 14 -19.31 -15.97 -5.79
N LEU A 15 -19.10 -16.90 -4.85
CA LEU A 15 -19.46 -18.31 -4.95
C LEU A 15 -20.73 -18.60 -4.16
N SER A 16 -21.58 -19.49 -4.69
CA SER A 16 -22.85 -19.89 -4.07
C SER A 16 -23.15 -21.37 -4.38
N LEU A 17 -23.76 -22.07 -3.43
CA LEU A 17 -24.29 -23.42 -3.63
C LEU A 17 -25.80 -23.29 -3.83
N ILE A 18 -26.30 -23.75 -4.97
CA ILE A 18 -27.68 -23.56 -5.41
C ILE A 18 -28.34 -24.93 -5.55
N GLU A 19 -29.41 -25.19 -4.80
CA GLU A 19 -30.27 -26.36 -4.99
C GLU A 19 -31.48 -25.96 -5.85
N ARG A 20 -31.78 -26.72 -6.91
CA ARG A 20 -33.01 -26.59 -7.71
C ARG A 20 -33.55 -27.96 -8.05
N SER A 21 -34.85 -28.19 -7.77
CA SER A 21 -35.54 -29.47 -8.04
C SER A 21 -34.87 -30.71 -7.41
N GLY A 22 -34.04 -30.51 -6.38
CA GLY A 22 -33.25 -31.56 -5.72
C GLY A 22 -31.85 -31.78 -6.30
N ASP A 23 -31.45 -31.06 -7.34
CA ASP A 23 -30.09 -31.12 -7.92
C ASP A 23 -29.27 -29.88 -7.54
N TYR A 24 -27.95 -30.08 -7.41
CA TYR A 24 -27.01 -29.08 -6.88
C TYR A 24 -26.16 -28.45 -7.98
N MET A 25 -25.93 -27.13 -7.88
CA MET A 25 -25.06 -26.37 -8.79
C MET A 25 -24.17 -25.41 -7.99
N LEU A 26 -22.93 -25.20 -8.45
CA LEU A 26 -22.06 -24.13 -7.99
C LEU A 26 -22.28 -22.89 -8.88
N GLY A 27 -22.84 -21.82 -8.30
CA GLY A 27 -23.00 -20.53 -8.96
C GLY A 27 -21.80 -19.62 -8.71
N VAL A 28 -21.17 -19.15 -9.77
CA VAL A 28 -20.02 -18.21 -9.78
C VAL A 28 -20.45 -16.91 -10.45
N LEU A 29 -20.32 -15.78 -9.74
CA LEU A 29 -20.72 -14.44 -10.20
C LEU A 29 -19.48 -13.55 -10.43
N ALA A 30 -19.47 -12.82 -11.55
CA ALA A 30 -18.29 -12.08 -12.02
C ALA A 30 -17.98 -10.75 -11.28
N ASN A 31 -18.91 -10.22 -10.48
CA ASN A 31 -18.68 -9.04 -9.63
C ASN A 31 -19.57 -9.12 -8.37
N PRO A 32 -19.01 -9.09 -7.14
CA PRO A 32 -19.79 -9.10 -5.90
C PRO A 32 -20.66 -7.85 -5.66
N ASP A 33 -20.20 -6.67 -6.10
CA ASP A 33 -20.82 -5.38 -5.77
C ASP A 33 -22.04 -5.08 -6.67
N ALA A 34 -22.13 -5.74 -7.82
CA ALA A 34 -23.21 -5.57 -8.81
C ALA A 34 -24.52 -6.30 -8.46
N VAL A 35 -24.55 -7.07 -7.37
CA VAL A 35 -25.69 -7.92 -6.95
C VAL A 35 -27.00 -7.13 -6.72
N VAL A 36 -26.91 -5.81 -6.55
CA VAL A 36 -28.07 -4.92 -6.30
C VAL A 36 -28.60 -4.24 -7.57
N THR A 37 -27.84 -4.20 -8.68
CA THR A 37 -28.10 -3.21 -9.76
C THR A 37 -28.19 -3.76 -11.20
N SER A 38 -27.65 -4.93 -11.54
CA SER A 38 -27.74 -5.44 -12.93
C SER A 38 -27.50 -6.96 -13.04
N PRO A 39 -28.13 -7.70 -13.99
CA PRO A 39 -27.86 -9.11 -14.23
C PRO A 39 -26.48 -9.34 -14.88
N VAL A 40 -25.45 -9.49 -14.04
CA VAL A 40 -24.08 -9.89 -14.42
C VAL A 40 -24.06 -11.36 -14.87
N PRO A 41 -23.18 -11.77 -15.82
CA PRO A 41 -23.01 -13.17 -16.19
C PRO A 41 -22.73 -14.09 -14.98
N GLN A 42 -23.63 -15.06 -14.78
CA GLN A 42 -23.52 -16.10 -13.76
C GLN A 42 -23.15 -17.43 -14.41
N LEU A 43 -21.94 -17.92 -14.17
CA LEU A 43 -21.60 -19.30 -14.53
C LEU A 43 -22.24 -20.23 -13.49
N SER A 44 -23.02 -21.21 -13.94
CA SER A 44 -23.67 -22.20 -13.07
C SER A 44 -23.18 -23.60 -13.43
N ILE A 45 -22.29 -24.15 -12.61
CA ILE A 45 -21.63 -25.43 -12.85
C ILE A 45 -22.44 -26.55 -12.15
N PRO A 46 -22.97 -27.56 -12.87
CA PRO A 46 -23.67 -28.67 -12.25
C PRO A 46 -22.74 -29.52 -11.36
N ILE A 47 -23.19 -29.85 -10.15
CA ILE A 47 -22.48 -30.74 -9.23
C ILE A 47 -22.96 -32.17 -9.48
N ASN A 48 -22.38 -32.81 -10.49
CA ASN A 48 -22.68 -34.19 -10.91
C ASN A 48 -21.44 -35.10 -10.81
N ASN A 49 -21.49 -36.30 -11.38
CA ASN A 49 -20.37 -37.26 -11.36
C ASN A 49 -19.09 -36.73 -12.04
N HIS A 50 -19.20 -35.70 -12.90
CA HIS A 50 -18.09 -35.06 -13.62
C HIS A 50 -17.70 -33.70 -13.02
N PHE A 51 -18.15 -33.38 -11.80
CA PHE A 51 -17.73 -32.19 -11.07
C PHE A 51 -16.49 -32.47 -10.22
N HIS A 52 -15.39 -31.78 -10.50
CA HIS A 52 -14.12 -31.90 -9.78
C HIS A 52 -13.81 -30.60 -9.02
N LEU A 53 -13.29 -30.79 -7.80
CA LEU A 53 -12.99 -29.75 -6.83
C LEU A 53 -11.74 -30.19 -6.08
N VAL A 54 -10.59 -29.60 -6.40
CA VAL A 54 -9.26 -30.02 -5.92
C VAL A 54 -8.57 -28.82 -5.28
N ARG A 55 -8.07 -28.95 -4.05
CA ARG A 55 -7.18 -27.94 -3.45
C ARG A 55 -5.79 -28.13 -4.06
N GLU A 56 -5.09 -27.07 -4.47
CA GLU A 56 -3.75 -27.26 -5.06
C GLU A 56 -2.73 -27.82 -4.05
N ALA A 57 -2.92 -27.53 -2.75
CA ALA A 57 -2.18 -28.16 -1.66
C ALA A 57 -2.71 -29.57 -1.25
N GLU A 58 -3.65 -30.16 -1.98
CA GLU A 58 -3.92 -31.61 -1.96
C GLU A 58 -3.06 -32.34 -3.04
N GLU A 59 -2.38 -31.62 -3.95
CA GLU A 59 -1.41 -32.17 -4.95
C GLU A 59 0.07 -31.98 -4.53
N ALA A 60 0.35 -31.21 -3.46
CA ALA A 60 1.70 -30.92 -2.99
C ALA A 60 1.84 -31.20 -1.48
N LEU A 61 2.49 -32.32 -1.15
CA LEU A 61 2.81 -32.70 0.23
C LEU A 61 3.92 -31.80 0.83
N LEU A 62 3.90 -31.68 2.16
CA LEU A 62 5.02 -31.19 3.01
C LEU A 62 5.50 -29.74 2.83
N ILE A 63 4.64 -28.74 3.12
CA ILE A 63 5.07 -27.44 3.66
C ILE A 63 4.17 -27.03 4.83
N ASP A 64 4.75 -26.61 5.96
CA ASP A 64 4.02 -25.92 7.04
C ASP A 64 3.70 -24.48 6.61
N PHE A 65 2.44 -24.23 6.25
CA PHE A 65 2.01 -22.91 5.77
C PHE A 65 1.81 -21.92 6.94
N PRO A 66 2.30 -20.67 6.83
CA PRO A 66 2.01 -19.64 7.83
C PRO A 66 0.51 -19.36 7.88
N ILE A 67 -0.01 -19.20 9.10
CA ILE A 67 -1.41 -18.84 9.35
C ILE A 67 -1.72 -17.56 8.56
N ASN A 68 -2.78 -17.61 7.73
CA ASN A 68 -3.21 -16.64 6.70
C ASN A 68 -2.75 -16.89 5.24
N SER A 69 -2.11 -18.02 4.90
CA SER A 69 -1.93 -18.40 3.49
C SER A 69 -3.28 -18.61 2.76
N PRO A 70 -3.44 -18.14 1.50
CA PRO A 70 -4.68 -18.30 0.75
C PRO A 70 -4.89 -19.72 0.20
N LEU A 71 -6.14 -20.15 0.23
CA LEU A 71 -6.64 -21.44 -0.25
C LEU A 71 -6.85 -21.39 -1.78
N ARG A 72 -5.96 -22.01 -2.56
CA ARG A 72 -6.19 -22.24 -4.00
C ARG A 72 -6.98 -23.52 -4.26
N VAL A 73 -7.99 -23.41 -5.10
CA VAL A 73 -8.92 -24.48 -5.46
C VAL A 73 -9.18 -24.46 -6.96
N ARG A 74 -8.92 -25.59 -7.63
CA ARG A 74 -9.23 -25.84 -9.03
C ARG A 74 -10.65 -26.42 -9.12
N VAL A 75 -11.51 -25.80 -9.92
CA VAL A 75 -12.90 -26.23 -10.17
C VAL A 75 -13.06 -26.58 -11.64
N GLN A 76 -13.54 -27.80 -11.90
CA GLN A 76 -13.83 -28.27 -13.25
C GLN A 76 -15.20 -28.97 -13.24
N GLY A 77 -15.99 -28.80 -14.29
CA GLY A 77 -17.32 -29.39 -14.37
C GLY A 77 -17.79 -29.56 -15.81
N GLU A 78 -18.83 -30.36 -16.01
CA GLU A 78 -19.25 -30.79 -17.35
C GLU A 78 -19.51 -29.59 -18.28
N ARG A 79 -18.70 -29.49 -19.35
CA ARG A 79 -18.72 -28.42 -20.38
C ARG A 79 -18.52 -27.00 -19.83
N SER A 80 -18.04 -26.86 -18.60
CA SER A 80 -17.62 -25.58 -18.01
C SER A 80 -16.11 -25.35 -18.26
N PRO A 81 -15.65 -24.08 -18.40
CA PRO A 81 -14.22 -23.79 -18.33
C PRO A 81 -13.66 -24.19 -16.95
N GLU A 82 -12.41 -24.60 -16.91
CA GLU A 82 -11.68 -24.81 -15.66
C GLU A 82 -11.40 -23.46 -15.00
N LEU A 83 -11.69 -23.37 -13.69
CA LEU A 83 -11.50 -22.16 -12.89
C LEU A 83 -10.47 -22.43 -11.80
N LEU A 84 -9.41 -21.62 -11.75
CA LEU A 84 -8.53 -21.56 -10.60
C LEU A 84 -8.99 -20.42 -9.68
N LEU A 85 -9.40 -20.76 -8.46
CA LEU A 85 -9.97 -19.83 -7.49
C LEU A 85 -9.06 -19.73 -6.25
N GLU A 86 -8.68 -18.50 -5.89
CA GLU A 86 -7.94 -18.19 -4.68
C GLU A 86 -8.90 -17.60 -3.61
N LEU A 87 -8.96 -18.23 -2.44
CA LEU A 87 -9.82 -17.84 -1.31
C LEU A 87 -8.98 -17.63 -0.04
N LEU A 88 -9.58 -17.10 1.01
CA LEU A 88 -8.99 -17.17 2.35
C LEU A 88 -9.23 -18.58 2.92
N ASP A 89 -8.24 -19.19 3.58
CA ASP A 89 -8.46 -20.46 4.31
C ASP A 89 -9.14 -20.20 5.65
N ASP A 90 -10.37 -19.68 5.61
CA ASP A 90 -11.20 -19.33 6.76
C ASP A 90 -12.27 -20.41 7.04
N GLU A 91 -12.86 -20.36 8.24
CA GLU A 91 -13.90 -21.33 8.64
C GLU A 91 -15.11 -21.32 7.69
N ARG A 92 -15.47 -20.16 7.12
CA ARG A 92 -16.59 -20.05 6.16
C ARG A 92 -16.28 -20.74 4.85
N SER A 93 -15.07 -20.57 4.31
CA SER A 93 -14.65 -21.21 3.06
C SER A 93 -14.51 -22.74 3.23
N ARG A 94 -13.95 -23.20 4.36
CA ARG A 94 -13.93 -24.64 4.70
C ARG A 94 -15.33 -25.22 4.83
N ALA A 95 -16.23 -24.55 5.55
CA ALA A 95 -17.62 -24.98 5.71
C ALA A 95 -18.39 -24.99 4.37
N PHE A 96 -18.15 -24.01 3.50
CA PHE A 96 -18.71 -23.97 2.15
C PHE A 96 -18.24 -25.15 1.30
N PHE A 97 -16.93 -25.43 1.25
CA PHE A 97 -16.43 -26.56 0.48
C PHE A 97 -16.82 -27.93 1.09
N ALA A 98 -17.03 -28.03 2.40
CA ALA A 98 -17.63 -29.20 3.02
C ALA A 98 -19.09 -29.42 2.56
N GLN A 99 -19.88 -28.35 2.40
CA GLN A 99 -21.23 -28.43 1.81
C GLN A 99 -21.19 -28.83 0.33
N VAL A 100 -20.24 -28.31 -0.46
CA VAL A 100 -20.06 -28.69 -1.87
C VAL A 100 -19.60 -30.15 -2.01
N LYS A 101 -18.62 -30.62 -1.21
CA LYS A 101 -18.21 -32.04 -1.17
C LYS A 101 -19.41 -32.93 -0.76
N LYS A 102 -20.22 -32.54 0.23
CA LYS A 102 -21.46 -33.24 0.63
C LYS A 102 -22.50 -33.30 -0.51
N ALA A 103 -22.75 -32.18 -1.20
CA ALA A 103 -23.65 -32.12 -2.35
C ALA A 103 -23.21 -33.08 -3.48
N LYS A 104 -21.91 -33.16 -3.77
CA LYS A 104 -21.34 -34.14 -4.71
C LYS A 104 -21.64 -35.58 -4.27
N HIS A 105 -21.41 -35.94 -3.02
CA HIS A 105 -21.75 -37.29 -2.52
C HIS A 105 -23.25 -37.61 -2.64
N GLN A 106 -24.13 -36.63 -2.40
CA GLN A 106 -25.58 -36.80 -2.57
C GLN A 106 -25.99 -36.97 -4.03
N ALA A 107 -25.39 -36.22 -4.96
CA ALA A 107 -25.62 -36.36 -6.40
C ALA A 107 -25.16 -37.73 -6.94
N VAL A 108 -23.96 -38.18 -6.55
CA VAL A 108 -23.44 -39.52 -6.89
C VAL A 108 -24.36 -40.62 -6.37
N SER A 109 -24.85 -40.50 -5.13
CA SER A 109 -25.69 -41.52 -4.47
C SER A 109 -27.04 -41.75 -5.14
N LYS A 110 -27.59 -40.76 -5.88
CA LYS A 110 -28.87 -40.90 -6.59
C LYS A 110 -28.83 -41.87 -7.78
N ASN A 111 -27.64 -42.18 -8.32
CA ASN A 111 -27.47 -42.91 -9.57
C ASN A 111 -27.27 -44.44 -9.41
N LEU A 112 -27.47 -44.99 -8.21
CA LEU A 112 -27.37 -46.43 -7.95
C LEU A 112 -28.73 -47.15 -8.17
N PRO A 113 -28.79 -48.25 -8.94
CA PRO A 113 -30.04 -48.94 -9.22
C PRO A 113 -30.56 -49.73 -8.00
N PRO A 114 -31.88 -49.79 -7.77
CA PRO A 114 -32.45 -50.43 -6.59
C PRO A 114 -32.33 -51.97 -6.63
N LYS A 115 -31.90 -52.57 -5.51
CA LYS A 115 -31.86 -54.03 -5.36
C LYS A 115 -33.27 -54.64 -5.36
N ARG A 116 -33.43 -55.75 -6.08
CA ARG A 116 -34.66 -56.56 -6.15
C ARG A 116 -35.10 -57.05 -4.77
N MET A 117 -36.41 -57.03 -4.53
CA MET A 117 -37.09 -57.90 -3.57
C MET A 117 -38.21 -58.68 -4.28
N VAL A 118 -38.52 -59.87 -3.76
CA VAL A 118 -39.54 -60.82 -4.23
C VAL A 118 -40.20 -61.46 -2.99
N PRO A 119 -41.39 -62.08 -3.06
CA PRO A 119 -42.54 -61.46 -2.40
C PRO A 119 -43.28 -62.39 -1.42
N LEU A 120 -44.26 -61.85 -0.69
CA LEU A 120 -45.40 -62.61 -0.14
C LEU A 120 -46.60 -61.70 0.16
N ALA A 121 -47.78 -62.30 0.32
CA ALA A 121 -49.12 -61.70 0.41
C ALA A 121 -49.95 -62.51 1.45
N PRO A 122 -51.22 -62.17 1.84
CA PRO A 122 -52.14 -61.20 1.21
C PRO A 122 -52.97 -60.27 2.14
N LEU A 123 -53.74 -59.40 1.47
CA LEU A 123 -54.88 -58.58 1.94
C LEU A 123 -56.14 -59.46 2.22
N PRO A 124 -57.20 -59.02 2.96
CA PRO A 124 -58.05 -57.83 2.62
C PRO A 124 -58.67 -57.05 3.82
N HIS A 125 -59.40 -55.93 3.68
CA HIS A 125 -59.99 -55.22 2.51
C HIS A 125 -59.47 -53.74 2.47
N MET A 126 -60.15 -52.62 2.12
CA MET A 126 -61.50 -52.27 1.58
C MET A 126 -61.45 -50.90 0.82
N ARG A 127 -62.61 -50.36 0.40
CA ARG A 127 -62.89 -49.12 -0.39
C ARG A 127 -64.33 -48.61 -0.04
N PRO A 128 -64.89 -47.47 -0.55
CA PRO A 128 -64.46 -46.63 -1.69
C PRO A 128 -64.53 -45.07 -1.56
N VAL A 129 -64.07 -44.44 -2.65
CA VAL A 129 -63.96 -43.02 -3.07
C VAL A 129 -65.32 -42.52 -3.65
N PRO A 130 -65.78 -41.23 -3.54
CA PRO A 130 -65.36 -40.05 -4.36
C PRO A 130 -65.43 -38.67 -3.58
N ALA A 131 -65.43 -37.43 -4.12
CA ALA A 131 -65.54 -36.85 -5.48
C ALA A 131 -64.92 -35.41 -5.60
N ALA A 132 -64.93 -34.81 -6.80
CA ALA A 132 -64.79 -33.37 -7.12
C ALA A 132 -65.65 -33.02 -8.36
N PRO A 133 -66.09 -31.76 -8.65
CA PRO A 133 -65.41 -30.94 -9.69
C PRO A 133 -65.66 -29.37 -9.80
N GLN A 134 -64.73 -28.67 -10.50
CA GLN A 134 -64.89 -27.59 -11.53
C GLN A 134 -65.49 -26.15 -11.33
N LYS A 135 -64.73 -25.14 -11.86
CA LYS A 135 -65.09 -23.90 -12.65
C LYS A 135 -66.01 -22.79 -12.02
N GLY A 136 -65.99 -21.50 -12.39
CA GLY A 136 -65.11 -20.65 -13.27
C GLY A 136 -65.84 -19.43 -13.91
N ILE A 137 -65.09 -18.47 -14.55
CA ILE A 137 -65.50 -17.49 -15.63
C ILE A 137 -65.67 -15.94 -15.32
N SER A 138 -65.05 -15.10 -16.20
CA SER A 138 -65.24 -13.68 -16.67
C SER A 138 -65.28 -12.38 -15.80
N LYS A 139 -64.30 -11.46 -16.04
CA LYS A 139 -64.32 -10.13 -16.77
C LYS A 139 -65.59 -9.19 -16.74
N PRO A 140 -65.50 -7.86 -17.07
CA PRO A 140 -64.46 -6.81 -16.82
C PRO A 140 -64.94 -5.30 -16.66
N VAL A 141 -64.02 -4.36 -16.32
CA VAL A 141 -63.84 -2.96 -16.86
C VAL A 141 -64.71 -1.71 -16.44
N ASP A 142 -63.99 -0.65 -15.95
CA ASP A 142 -64.08 0.84 -16.15
C ASP A 142 -64.89 1.93 -15.36
N MET A 143 -64.25 3.14 -15.30
CA MET A 143 -64.72 4.57 -15.25
C MET A 143 -64.94 5.43 -13.93
N LEU A 144 -63.87 6.16 -13.53
CA LEU A 144 -63.69 7.64 -13.37
C LEU A 144 -64.58 8.64 -12.52
N VAL A 145 -63.92 9.34 -11.54
CA VAL A 145 -63.74 10.83 -11.34
C VAL A 145 -64.76 11.77 -10.59
N SER A 146 -64.20 12.75 -9.82
CA SER A 146 -64.71 14.10 -9.35
C SER A 146 -65.64 14.22 -8.09
N SER A 147 -65.68 15.29 -7.26
CA SER A 147 -64.68 16.31 -6.77
C SER A 147 -65.18 17.29 -5.64
N THR A 148 -64.26 17.79 -4.77
CA THR A 148 -64.18 19.13 -4.06
C THR A 148 -65.10 19.65 -2.90
N LYS A 149 -64.48 19.92 -1.71
CA LYS A 149 -64.58 21.08 -0.73
C LYS A 149 -65.95 21.46 -0.06
N PRO A 150 -66.06 22.34 0.99
CA PRO A 150 -65.12 23.05 1.92
C PRO A 150 -65.34 22.59 3.42
N PRO A 151 -65.41 23.37 4.56
CA PRO A 151 -64.97 24.72 5.03
C PRO A 151 -64.24 24.73 6.45
N VAL A 152 -64.24 25.87 7.20
CA VAL A 152 -63.73 26.10 8.60
C VAL A 152 -64.60 27.19 9.31
N PRO A 153 -64.55 27.43 10.67
CA PRO A 153 -63.84 28.64 11.20
C PRO A 153 -63.32 28.62 12.67
N GLY A 154 -62.42 29.57 13.02
CA GLY A 154 -62.03 29.94 14.41
C GLY A 154 -60.78 30.85 14.48
N LEU A 155 -60.67 31.79 15.45
CA LEU A 155 -59.49 32.70 15.60
C LEU A 155 -59.42 33.48 16.95
N SER A 156 -58.29 33.43 17.69
CA SER A 156 -57.92 34.31 18.84
C SER A 156 -56.52 33.94 19.42
N ILE A 157 -55.66 34.80 20.02
CA ILE A 157 -55.36 36.26 19.92
C ILE A 157 -53.98 36.52 20.64
N ASN A 158 -53.35 37.69 20.43
CA ASN A 158 -51.98 38.07 20.91
C ASN A 158 -52.05 39.07 22.14
N PRO A 159 -50.99 39.80 22.62
CA PRO A 159 -49.57 39.93 22.21
C PRO A 159 -48.50 40.14 23.34
N SER A 160 -47.30 40.59 22.93
CA SER A 160 -46.19 41.29 23.66
C SER A 160 -44.97 40.45 24.12
N SER A 161 -43.71 40.95 24.13
CA SER A 161 -43.06 42.02 23.33
C SER A 161 -41.53 42.02 23.57
N GLY A 162 -40.68 42.16 22.53
CA GLY A 162 -39.23 42.37 22.70
C GLY A 162 -38.42 42.36 21.39
N THR A 163 -37.69 43.44 21.11
CA THR A 163 -36.85 43.67 19.91
C THR A 163 -35.40 43.16 20.11
N VAL A 164 -34.80 42.39 19.18
CA VAL A 164 -33.97 42.82 18.01
C VAL A 164 -32.67 43.51 18.47
N PRO A 165 -31.46 43.01 18.07
CA PRO A 165 -31.08 42.93 16.66
C PRO A 165 -30.47 41.62 16.12
N PHE A 166 -30.55 41.50 14.79
CA PHE A 166 -29.75 40.59 13.96
C PHE A 166 -28.34 41.15 13.73
N THR A 167 -27.36 40.25 13.56
CA THR A 167 -26.18 40.49 12.73
C THR A 167 -26.02 39.32 11.77
N THR A 168 -26.13 39.57 10.47
CA THR A 168 -25.98 38.55 9.43
C THR A 168 -24.52 38.39 9.02
N GLU A 169 -23.88 37.28 9.42
CA GLU A 169 -22.68 36.78 8.74
C GLU A 169 -23.11 35.73 7.71
N THR A 170 -22.78 35.95 6.44
CA THR A 170 -22.85 34.93 5.39
C THR A 170 -21.66 33.98 5.55
N ARG A 171 -21.84 32.91 6.32
CA ARG A 171 -20.84 31.84 6.44
C ARG A 171 -20.96 30.86 5.28
N ASP A 172 -19.81 30.44 4.78
CA ASP A 172 -19.68 29.41 3.76
C ASP A 172 -20.17 28.04 4.29
N PRO A 173 -21.09 27.34 3.60
CA PRO A 173 -21.53 26.00 4.00
C PRO A 173 -20.39 24.97 4.14
N ALA A 174 -19.32 25.07 3.34
CA ALA A 174 -18.20 24.12 3.36
C ALA A 174 -17.42 24.19 4.68
N LEU A 175 -17.17 25.40 5.19
CA LEU A 175 -16.50 25.62 6.49
C LEU A 175 -17.33 25.10 7.67
N SER A 176 -18.66 25.11 7.56
CA SER A 176 -19.53 24.52 8.58
C SER A 176 -19.45 22.99 8.59
N LEU A 177 -19.24 22.36 7.44
CA LEU A 177 -19.13 20.90 7.33
C LEU A 177 -17.79 20.37 7.85
N ALA A 178 -16.67 21.07 7.60
CA ALA A 178 -15.34 20.64 8.07
C ALA A 178 -15.28 20.46 9.61
N LEU A 179 -15.94 21.36 10.35
CA LEU A 179 -16.02 21.31 11.82
C LEU A 179 -16.77 20.06 12.32
N ASP A 180 -17.85 19.66 11.66
CA ASP A 180 -18.63 18.45 11.98
C ASP A 180 -17.88 17.14 11.68
N PHE A 181 -16.69 17.21 11.09
CA PHE A 181 -15.80 16.07 10.81
C PHE A 181 -14.62 15.96 11.77
N GLY A 182 -14.40 16.94 12.65
CA GLY A 182 -13.51 16.83 13.80
C GLY A 182 -12.02 17.05 13.52
N PHE A 183 -11.69 17.84 12.50
CA PHE A 183 -10.32 18.29 12.22
C PHE A 183 -9.87 19.42 13.17
N GLU A 184 -9.72 19.10 14.45
CA GLU A 184 -8.92 19.86 15.42
C GLU A 184 -7.64 19.08 15.79
N ASP A 185 -6.60 19.78 16.26
CA ASP A 185 -5.27 19.27 16.67
C ASP A 185 -5.28 18.32 17.91
N HIS A 186 -6.38 17.62 18.17
CA HIS A 186 -6.65 16.94 19.45
C HIS A 186 -6.84 15.42 19.35
N PHE A 187 -6.63 14.81 18.18
CA PHE A 187 -6.58 13.35 18.04
C PHE A 187 -5.51 12.70 18.94
N ASN A 188 -4.43 13.43 19.23
CA ASN A 188 -3.36 13.05 20.15
C ASN A 188 -3.76 12.98 21.63
N HIS A 189 -4.93 13.50 22.03
CA HIS A 189 -5.33 13.56 23.45
C HIS A 189 -6.26 12.41 23.87
N ALA A 190 -7.03 11.82 22.95
CA ALA A 190 -7.93 10.70 23.27
C ALA A 190 -7.15 9.44 23.72
N LEU A 191 -6.14 9.03 22.95
CA LEU A 191 -5.29 7.88 23.27
C LEU A 191 -4.53 8.06 24.60
N LYS A 192 -4.05 9.27 24.89
CA LYS A 192 -3.32 9.59 26.14
C LYS A 192 -4.20 9.59 27.39
N VAL A 193 -5.52 9.77 27.26
CA VAL A 193 -6.47 9.62 28.37
C VAL A 193 -6.69 8.14 28.69
N GLU A 194 -6.83 7.30 27.67
CA GLU A 194 -7.00 5.84 27.84
C GLU A 194 -5.71 5.20 28.40
N GLU A 195 -4.54 5.66 27.96
CA GLU A 195 -3.24 5.21 28.43
C GLU A 195 -2.99 5.59 29.91
N LYS A 196 -3.26 6.85 30.31
CA LYS A 196 -3.19 7.26 31.72
C LYS A 196 -4.12 6.45 32.62
N LYS A 197 -5.30 6.08 32.13
CA LYS A 197 -6.29 5.29 32.89
C LYS A 197 -5.82 3.86 33.14
N ASN A 198 -5.00 3.29 32.25
CA ASN A 198 -4.38 1.97 32.44
C ASN A 198 -3.14 1.99 33.34
N GLN A 199 -2.39 3.10 33.42
CA GLN A 199 -1.20 3.20 34.30
C GLN A 199 -1.54 3.16 35.80
N GLN A 200 -2.76 3.55 36.20
CA GLN A 200 -3.18 3.61 37.61
C GLN A 200 -3.22 2.23 38.32
N ASN A 201 -3.26 1.12 37.56
CA ASN A 201 -3.44 -0.25 38.08
C ASN A 201 -2.13 -1.04 38.29
N ARG A 202 -0.95 -0.39 38.28
CA ARG A 202 0.36 -1.04 38.48
C ARG A 202 1.15 -0.46 39.68
N ILE A 203 0.60 -0.56 40.89
CA ILE A 203 1.37 -0.39 42.13
C ILE A 203 1.07 -1.53 43.11
N LEU A 204 2.04 -2.44 43.26
CA LEU A 204 2.18 -3.34 44.41
C LEU A 204 3.63 -3.23 44.90
N ALA A 205 3.82 -3.03 46.21
CA ALA A 205 5.15 -2.89 46.80
C ALA A 205 5.88 -4.24 46.85
N PRO A 206 7.22 -4.26 46.68
CA PRO A 206 8.01 -5.49 46.84
C PRO A 206 8.00 -5.96 48.30
N ARG A 207 8.04 -7.29 48.49
CA ARG A 207 8.29 -7.94 49.78
C ARG A 207 9.57 -8.76 49.70
N GLU A 208 10.32 -8.76 50.80
CA GLU A 208 11.59 -9.48 50.94
C GLU A 208 11.40 -11.02 50.98
N ALA A 209 12.48 -11.75 50.70
CA ALA A 209 12.53 -13.21 50.75
C ALA A 209 13.36 -13.69 51.98
N PRO A 210 13.02 -14.85 52.59
CA PRO A 210 13.72 -15.37 53.76
C PRO A 210 15.07 -16.05 53.41
N PRO A 211 16.02 -16.13 54.36
CA PRO A 211 17.35 -16.70 54.13
C PRO A 211 17.39 -18.24 54.20
N LEU A 212 18.41 -18.84 53.58
CA LEU A 212 18.76 -20.26 53.66
C LEU A 212 20.25 -20.47 54.06
N PRO A 213 20.61 -21.61 54.68
CA PRO A 213 21.92 -21.83 55.29
C PRO A 213 23.03 -22.32 54.32
N PRO A 214 24.33 -22.22 54.71
CA PRO A 214 25.46 -22.34 53.78
C PRO A 214 26.21 -23.69 53.77
N ARG A 215 26.89 -24.00 52.64
CA ARG A 215 28.09 -24.86 52.40
C ARG A 215 28.22 -25.12 50.87
N LYS A 216 29.40 -25.30 50.25
CA LYS A 216 30.83 -25.06 50.59
C LYS A 216 31.66 -25.13 49.28
N ASP A 217 32.77 -24.38 49.22
CA ASP A 217 34.10 -24.61 48.58
C ASP A 217 34.23 -25.42 47.24
N THR A 218 35.08 -25.10 46.24
CA THR A 218 36.30 -24.24 46.21
C THR A 218 36.76 -23.90 44.77
N SER A 219 37.58 -22.83 44.61
CA SER A 219 38.48 -22.47 43.47
C SER A 219 37.85 -22.08 42.11
N CYS A 220 38.35 -21.10 41.34
CA CYS A 220 39.48 -20.16 41.53
C CYS A 220 39.26 -18.82 40.75
N ASN A 221 40.08 -17.79 41.03
CA ASN A 221 39.82 -16.37 40.72
C ASN A 221 40.03 -15.93 39.25
N PRO A 222 39.48 -14.74 38.86
CA PRO A 222 40.37 -13.57 38.66
C PRO A 222 39.86 -12.22 39.27
N PRO A 223 40.71 -11.16 39.36
CA PRO A 223 40.39 -9.85 39.98
C PRO A 223 40.33 -8.67 38.93
N PRO A 224 40.42 -7.37 39.30
CA PRO A 224 39.26 -6.52 39.61
C PRO A 224 39.10 -5.25 38.72
N GLY A 225 37.97 -4.54 38.84
CA GLY A 225 37.53 -3.48 37.90
C GLY A 225 37.97 -2.01 38.17
N LEU A 226 37.26 -1.07 37.53
CA LEU A 226 37.53 0.40 37.49
C LEU A 226 36.29 1.27 37.83
N PRO A 227 36.46 2.56 38.22
CA PRO A 227 35.41 3.43 38.80
C PRO A 227 34.74 4.44 37.81
N PRO A 228 33.68 5.19 38.22
CA PRO A 228 32.76 5.90 37.29
C PRO A 228 33.08 7.39 37.01
N ARG A 229 32.27 8.03 36.13
CA ARG A 229 32.34 9.46 35.71
C ARG A 229 31.16 10.32 36.21
N ASN A 230 31.35 11.66 36.19
CA ASN A 230 30.49 12.67 36.83
C ASN A 230 29.60 13.50 35.87
N ARG A 231 28.66 14.26 36.46
CA ARG A 231 27.72 15.22 35.83
C ARG A 231 28.36 16.57 35.41
N ALA A 232 27.67 17.32 34.53
CA ALA A 232 27.82 18.77 34.30
C ALA A 232 26.45 19.44 33.96
N PRO A 233 26.28 20.80 34.02
CA PRO A 233 24.98 21.50 34.06
C PRO A 233 24.63 22.37 32.81
N SER A 234 23.73 23.36 32.92
CA SER A 234 22.87 23.87 31.83
C SER A 234 22.66 25.41 31.68
N LEU A 235 22.59 25.91 30.42
CA LEU A 235 21.97 27.16 29.89
C LEU A 235 22.63 28.52 30.25
N PRO A 236 22.53 29.63 29.45
CA PRO A 236 21.48 30.07 28.49
C PRO A 236 21.95 30.53 27.05
N PRO A 237 21.09 31.12 26.16
CA PRO A 237 21.37 31.38 24.71
C PRO A 237 21.21 32.86 24.19
N ARG A 238 21.20 33.06 22.84
CA ARG A 238 20.88 34.28 21.99
C ARG A 238 22.03 35.30 21.70
N ASP A 239 22.07 36.12 20.62
CA ASP A 239 21.14 36.39 19.49
C ASP A 239 21.78 37.02 18.20
N GLY A 240 21.03 37.02 17.06
CA GLY A 240 21.14 37.95 15.87
C GLY A 240 22.29 37.77 14.84
N PRO A 241 22.19 38.28 13.57
CA PRO A 241 21.08 38.99 12.88
C PRO A 241 20.41 38.16 11.74
N VAL A 242 19.56 38.78 10.89
CA VAL A 242 18.67 38.14 9.90
C VAL A 242 18.87 38.68 8.47
N ILE A 243 18.96 37.80 7.47
CA ILE A 243 18.65 38.08 6.04
C ILE A 243 17.88 36.89 5.41
N THR A 244 16.77 37.22 4.73
CA THR A 244 15.88 36.44 3.82
C THR A 244 15.97 34.91 3.77
N SER A 245 14.87 34.25 4.15
CA SER A 245 14.56 32.85 3.83
C SER A 245 13.57 32.75 2.66
N THR A 246 13.91 32.00 1.61
CA THR A 246 12.97 31.61 0.53
C THR A 246 13.08 30.13 0.15
N SER A 247 14.24 29.49 0.34
CA SER A 247 14.47 28.07 0.01
C SER A 247 14.00 27.07 1.07
N ARG A 248 13.57 27.53 2.25
CA ARG A 248 13.23 26.66 3.39
C ARG A 248 11.74 26.32 3.49
N GLU A 249 10.87 27.12 2.90
CA GLU A 249 9.42 26.93 2.93
C GLU A 249 8.99 25.83 1.96
N SER A 250 9.60 25.75 0.77
CA SER A 250 9.28 24.77 -0.28
C SER A 250 9.40 23.30 0.19
N ARG A 251 10.39 22.97 1.04
CA ARG A 251 10.52 21.62 1.62
C ARG A 251 9.46 21.34 2.70
N VAL A 252 9.16 22.32 3.55
CA VAL A 252 8.17 22.16 4.63
C VAL A 252 6.74 22.07 4.07
N LEU A 253 6.45 22.76 2.97
CA LEU A 253 5.20 22.62 2.20
C LEU A 253 5.06 21.22 1.58
N ALA A 254 6.12 20.68 0.97
CA ALA A 254 6.08 19.32 0.40
C ALA A 254 5.79 18.25 1.46
N GLU A 255 6.46 18.29 2.62
CA GLU A 255 6.24 17.35 3.73
C GLU A 255 4.81 17.46 4.31
N ARG A 256 4.28 18.68 4.47
CA ARG A 256 2.90 18.91 4.93
C ARG A 256 1.85 18.45 3.91
N SER A 257 2.07 18.72 2.63
CA SER A 257 1.19 18.30 1.53
C SER A 257 1.06 16.78 1.44
N SER A 258 2.16 16.04 1.71
CA SER A 258 2.09 14.57 1.81
C SER A 258 1.25 14.10 3.01
N THR A 259 1.38 14.77 4.16
CA THR A 259 0.69 14.40 5.41
C THR A 259 -0.82 14.62 5.29
N MET A 260 -1.26 15.72 4.67
CA MET A 260 -2.68 15.98 4.38
C MET A 260 -3.25 15.01 3.34
N ARG A 261 -2.48 14.67 2.29
CA ARG A 261 -2.91 13.68 1.27
C ARG A 261 -3.20 12.30 1.89
N TYR A 262 -2.32 11.81 2.78
CA TYR A 262 -2.56 10.55 3.51
C TYR A 262 -3.74 10.60 4.50
N ALA A 263 -4.14 11.80 4.96
CA ALA A 263 -5.28 11.97 5.87
C ALA A 263 -6.64 12.08 5.15
N MET A 264 -6.66 12.64 3.92
CA MET A 264 -7.89 12.85 3.15
C MET A 264 -8.18 11.72 2.15
N PHE A 265 -7.15 11.17 1.47
CA PHE A 265 -7.32 10.16 0.41
C PHE A 265 -6.37 8.95 0.53
N PRO A 266 -6.40 8.18 1.66
CA PRO A 266 -5.72 6.90 1.73
C PRO A 266 -6.47 5.81 0.93
N PRO A 267 -5.76 4.96 0.15
CA PRO A 267 -6.40 3.95 -0.69
C PRO A 267 -6.88 2.73 0.13
N GLN A 268 -8.10 2.76 0.67
CA GLN A 268 -8.85 1.57 1.13
C GLN A 268 -10.32 1.86 1.49
N SER A 269 -11.24 1.04 0.98
CA SER A 269 -12.66 1.03 1.37
C SER A 269 -12.88 0.81 2.89
N SER A 270 -11.94 0.12 3.55
CA SER A 270 -11.94 -0.15 4.99
C SER A 270 -12.02 1.11 5.86
N GLN A 271 -11.37 2.21 5.45
CA GLN A 271 -11.42 3.47 6.24
C GLN A 271 -12.78 4.16 6.09
N ARG A 272 -13.34 4.18 4.89
CA ARG A 272 -14.68 4.69 4.60
C ARG A 272 -15.75 3.93 5.41
N GLU A 273 -15.66 2.60 5.43
CA GLU A 273 -16.55 1.76 6.26
C GLU A 273 -16.39 2.05 7.77
N GLY A 274 -15.15 2.28 8.24
CA GLY A 274 -14.86 2.69 9.62
C GLY A 274 -15.50 4.04 10.00
N LEU A 275 -15.43 5.04 9.12
CA LEU A 275 -16.06 6.35 9.36
C LEU A 275 -17.60 6.26 9.35
N ILE A 276 -18.18 5.46 8.47
CA ILE A 276 -19.62 5.16 8.46
C ILE A 276 -20.03 4.50 9.79
N LYS A 277 -19.32 3.46 10.23
CA LYS A 277 -19.54 2.79 11.54
C LYS A 277 -19.46 3.76 12.72
N HIS A 278 -18.50 4.68 12.72
CA HIS A 278 -18.35 5.72 13.75
C HIS A 278 -19.52 6.72 13.77
N ARG A 279 -19.97 7.18 12.59
CA ARG A 279 -21.14 8.09 12.50
C ARG A 279 -22.45 7.38 12.87
N LEU A 280 -22.63 6.12 12.48
CA LEU A 280 -23.76 5.28 12.93
C LEU A 280 -23.79 5.13 14.46
N ALA A 281 -22.62 4.88 15.09
CA ALA A 281 -22.53 4.76 16.54
C ALA A 281 -22.88 6.07 17.26
N LYS A 282 -22.43 7.22 16.74
CA LYS A 282 -22.85 8.55 17.25
C LYS A 282 -24.37 8.76 17.14
N LYS A 283 -24.99 8.29 16.06
CA LYS A 283 -26.44 8.37 15.80
C LYS A 283 -27.28 7.23 16.39
N GLU A 284 -26.74 6.37 17.28
CA GLU A 284 -27.45 5.19 17.84
C GLU A 284 -28.87 5.51 18.35
N LYS A 285 -29.04 6.66 19.00
CA LYS A 285 -30.32 7.13 19.56
C LYS A 285 -31.42 7.41 18.52
N GLU A 286 -31.07 7.58 17.26
CA GLU A 286 -32.03 7.82 16.17
C GLU A 286 -32.69 6.51 15.70
N TYR A 287 -32.05 5.36 15.94
CA TYR A 287 -32.52 4.05 15.45
C TYR A 287 -32.60 2.93 16.50
N VAL A 288 -32.28 3.18 17.78
CA VAL A 288 -32.44 2.21 18.87
C VAL A 288 -33.64 2.54 19.77
N ASP A 289 -34.50 1.56 19.99
CA ASP A 289 -35.62 1.58 20.94
C ASP A 289 -35.29 0.65 22.13
N ILE A 290 -35.40 1.12 23.39
CA ILE A 290 -35.09 0.30 24.59
C ILE A 290 -36.30 -0.55 25.00
N HIS A 291 -36.12 -1.87 25.06
CA HIS A 291 -37.16 -2.83 25.43
C HIS A 291 -36.79 -3.59 26.70
N ASN A 292 -37.77 -3.90 27.57
CA ASN A 292 -37.53 -4.61 28.83
C ASN A 292 -37.70 -6.13 28.67
N PHE A 293 -36.66 -6.90 29.00
CA PHE A 293 -36.67 -8.37 29.00
C PHE A 293 -36.45 -8.95 30.39
N ARG A 294 -37.00 -10.14 30.64
CA ARG A 294 -36.95 -10.85 31.92
C ARG A 294 -35.77 -11.83 31.96
N VAL A 295 -34.79 -11.57 32.82
CA VAL A 295 -33.62 -12.47 33.00
C VAL A 295 -33.68 -13.12 34.38
N PHE A 296 -33.76 -14.45 34.40
CA PHE A 296 -33.63 -15.26 35.60
C PHE A 296 -32.17 -15.67 35.74
N THR A 297 -31.56 -15.39 36.89
CA THR A 297 -30.27 -15.98 37.26
C THR A 297 -30.43 -16.85 38.49
N GLY A 298 -29.64 -17.92 38.57
CA GLY A 298 -29.68 -18.86 39.69
C GLY A 298 -28.31 -19.41 40.03
N THR A 299 -28.12 -19.77 41.29
CA THR A 299 -26.92 -20.47 41.76
C THR A 299 -27.26 -21.61 42.71
N TRP A 300 -26.51 -22.71 42.66
CA TRP A 300 -26.61 -23.81 43.62
C TRP A 300 -25.30 -24.61 43.75
N ASN A 301 -24.72 -24.67 44.95
CA ASN A 301 -23.71 -25.68 45.27
C ASN A 301 -24.43 -27.03 45.49
N VAL A 302 -24.12 -28.04 44.68
CA VAL A 302 -24.81 -29.35 44.68
C VAL A 302 -24.06 -30.46 45.40
N ASN A 303 -22.91 -30.18 46.03
CA ASN A 303 -22.15 -31.11 46.89
C ASN A 303 -21.99 -32.52 46.26
N GLY A 304 -21.53 -32.56 45.01
CA GLY A 304 -21.29 -33.78 44.23
C GLY A 304 -22.53 -34.61 43.88
N GLN A 305 -23.74 -34.18 44.23
CA GLN A 305 -24.98 -34.94 44.04
C GLN A 305 -25.45 -34.92 42.59
N SER A 306 -26.21 -35.96 42.22
CA SER A 306 -26.99 -35.98 40.97
C SER A 306 -28.39 -35.40 41.20
N PRO A 307 -29.12 -34.95 40.16
CA PRO A 307 -30.49 -34.50 40.30
C PRO A 307 -31.40 -35.64 40.79
N ASP A 308 -32.05 -35.46 41.94
CA ASP A 308 -32.92 -36.46 42.57
C ASP A 308 -34.41 -36.10 42.57
N GLY A 309 -34.76 -34.96 41.95
CA GLY A 309 -36.13 -34.46 41.84
C GLY A 309 -36.30 -33.41 40.73
N SER A 310 -37.50 -32.85 40.63
CA SER A 310 -37.81 -31.78 39.66
C SER A 310 -37.28 -30.43 40.16
N LEU A 311 -36.60 -29.68 39.29
CA LEU A 311 -36.07 -28.36 39.63
C LEU A 311 -37.12 -27.24 39.49
N ARG A 312 -38.37 -27.58 39.14
CA ARG A 312 -39.48 -26.62 38.97
C ARG A 312 -39.74 -25.71 40.18
N PRO A 313 -39.64 -26.14 41.46
CA PRO A 313 -39.79 -25.24 42.60
C PRO A 313 -38.81 -24.06 42.58
N TRP A 314 -37.62 -24.25 41.99
CA TRP A 314 -36.60 -23.21 41.79
C TRP A 314 -36.84 -22.46 40.48
N LEU A 315 -36.89 -23.16 39.35
CA LEU A 315 -36.85 -22.55 38.00
C LEU A 315 -38.20 -22.05 37.50
N CYS A 316 -39.32 -22.56 38.02
CA CYS A 316 -40.70 -22.13 37.70
C CYS A 316 -41.35 -21.39 38.89
N SER A 317 -40.57 -20.63 39.65
CA SER A 317 -41.05 -19.92 40.87
C SER A 317 -41.69 -18.55 40.60
N ASP A 318 -41.67 -18.08 39.35
CA ASP A 318 -42.35 -16.86 38.89
C ASP A 318 -43.59 -17.24 38.05
N PRO A 319 -44.66 -16.42 38.02
CA PRO A 319 -45.88 -16.73 37.28
C PRO A 319 -45.74 -16.62 35.76
N GLU A 320 -44.59 -16.15 35.28
CA GLU A 320 -44.36 -15.65 33.91
C GLU A 320 -42.98 -16.09 33.41
N PRO A 321 -42.84 -16.43 32.11
CA PRO A 321 -41.57 -16.93 31.57
C PRO A 321 -40.50 -15.84 31.58
N PRO A 322 -39.28 -16.16 32.06
CA PRO A 322 -38.07 -15.42 31.73
C PRO A 322 -37.72 -15.56 30.24
N ASP A 323 -37.16 -14.51 29.65
CA ASP A 323 -36.61 -14.49 28.30
C ASP A 323 -35.21 -15.12 28.25
N VAL A 324 -34.45 -15.07 29.36
CA VAL A 324 -33.14 -15.70 29.52
C VAL A 324 -33.07 -16.38 30.89
N TYR A 325 -32.48 -17.58 30.93
CA TYR A 325 -32.01 -18.24 32.15
C TYR A 325 -30.48 -18.32 32.12
N ALA A 326 -29.82 -17.96 33.23
CA ALA A 326 -28.39 -18.22 33.43
C ALA A 326 -28.16 -18.88 34.80
N LEU A 327 -27.73 -20.14 34.80
CA LEU A 327 -27.72 -21.00 35.98
C LEU A 327 -26.30 -21.48 36.28
N GLY A 328 -25.78 -21.07 37.43
CA GLY A 328 -24.51 -21.53 37.98
C GLY A 328 -24.69 -22.72 38.92
N PHE A 329 -23.83 -23.70 38.77
CA PHE A 329 -23.69 -24.82 39.69
C PHE A 329 -22.27 -24.86 40.24
N GLN A 330 -22.11 -25.29 41.49
CA GLN A 330 -20.82 -25.50 42.14
C GLN A 330 -20.76 -26.89 42.77
N GLU A 331 -19.56 -27.47 42.87
CA GLU A 331 -19.36 -28.88 43.27
C GLU A 331 -20.21 -29.87 42.45
N LEU A 332 -20.45 -29.58 41.17
CA LEU A 332 -21.22 -30.43 40.25
C LEU A 332 -20.73 -31.88 40.25
N ASP A 333 -19.41 -32.03 40.33
CA ASP A 333 -18.76 -33.31 40.62
C ASP A 333 -17.58 -33.10 41.58
N LEU A 334 -17.37 -34.10 42.43
CA LEU A 334 -16.30 -34.20 43.42
C LEU A 334 -15.43 -35.44 43.19
N SER A 335 -15.64 -36.12 42.06
CA SER A 335 -14.83 -37.24 41.57
C SER A 335 -13.38 -36.83 41.30
N THR A 336 -12.46 -37.80 41.38
CA THR A 336 -11.04 -37.62 41.04
C THR A 336 -10.90 -37.39 39.52
N GLU A 337 -11.80 -38.00 38.77
CA GLU A 337 -11.90 -38.00 37.32
C GLU A 337 -12.23 -36.59 36.79
N ALA A 338 -13.25 -35.93 37.37
CA ALA A 338 -13.59 -34.56 37.01
C ALA A 338 -12.52 -33.54 37.42
N PHE A 339 -11.67 -33.87 38.40
CA PHE A 339 -10.55 -33.03 38.85
C PHE A 339 -9.32 -33.13 37.92
N PHE A 340 -8.97 -34.33 37.44
CA PHE A 340 -7.77 -34.54 36.61
C PHE A 340 -8.03 -34.65 35.11
N TYR A 341 -9.11 -35.30 34.68
CA TYR A 341 -9.39 -35.60 33.27
C TYR A 341 -10.48 -34.70 32.66
N LEU A 342 -11.09 -33.83 33.46
CA LEU A 342 -12.15 -32.88 33.09
C LEU A 342 -13.46 -33.50 32.55
N ASP A 343 -13.56 -34.82 32.40
CA ASP A 343 -14.82 -35.51 32.08
C ASP A 343 -15.75 -35.59 33.32
N SER A 344 -17.06 -35.55 33.10
CA SER A 344 -18.06 -35.84 34.13
C SER A 344 -19.44 -36.09 33.51
N SER A 345 -19.97 -37.30 33.69
CA SER A 345 -21.33 -37.67 33.29
C SER A 345 -22.44 -36.87 33.99
N LYS A 346 -22.11 -36.15 35.09
CA LYS A 346 -23.06 -35.29 35.81
C LYS A 346 -23.39 -34.00 35.06
N GLU A 347 -22.54 -33.53 34.14
CA GLU A 347 -22.82 -32.35 33.31
C GLU A 347 -24.12 -32.53 32.53
N GLN A 348 -24.21 -33.61 31.76
CA GLN A 348 -25.40 -33.91 30.95
C GLN A 348 -26.65 -34.11 31.81
N LEU A 349 -26.54 -34.86 32.93
CA LEU A 349 -27.66 -35.11 33.84
C LEU A 349 -28.24 -33.81 34.43
N TRP A 350 -27.38 -32.87 34.84
CA TRP A 350 -27.82 -31.57 35.38
C TRP A 350 -28.40 -30.65 34.29
N VAL A 351 -27.83 -30.63 33.07
CA VAL A 351 -28.40 -29.89 31.93
C VAL A 351 -29.80 -30.41 31.57
N GLU A 352 -29.98 -31.72 31.43
CA GLU A 352 -31.29 -32.33 31.16
C GLU A 352 -32.31 -32.10 32.28
N ALA A 353 -31.87 -32.08 33.54
CA ALA A 353 -32.73 -31.80 34.69
C ALA A 353 -33.20 -30.34 34.71
N VAL A 354 -32.34 -29.40 34.28
CA VAL A 354 -32.71 -28.01 34.02
C VAL A 354 -33.73 -27.92 32.89
N GLU A 355 -33.45 -28.48 31.71
CA GLU A 355 -34.31 -28.36 30.51
C GLU A 355 -35.75 -28.84 30.77
N ARG A 356 -35.92 -30.00 31.42
CA ARG A 356 -37.24 -30.55 31.81
C ARG A 356 -37.99 -29.69 32.84
N SER A 357 -37.30 -28.76 33.48
CA SER A 357 -37.77 -27.92 34.59
C SER A 357 -37.88 -26.43 34.27
N LEU A 358 -37.57 -26.00 33.03
CA LEU A 358 -37.75 -24.62 32.57
C LEU A 358 -39.25 -24.25 32.44
N HIS A 359 -39.54 -22.95 32.33
CA HIS A 359 -40.89 -22.42 32.48
C HIS A 359 -41.86 -22.82 31.36
N SER A 360 -42.84 -23.65 31.71
CA SER A 360 -43.77 -24.32 30.77
C SER A 360 -44.60 -23.43 29.81
N LYS A 361 -44.72 -22.12 30.06
CA LYS A 361 -45.37 -21.18 29.10
C LYS A 361 -44.50 -20.83 27.89
N ALA A 362 -43.20 -21.16 27.88
CA ALA A 362 -42.28 -20.82 26.80
C ALA A 362 -41.42 -22.01 26.38
N LYS A 363 -40.81 -21.92 25.19
CA LYS A 363 -39.80 -22.88 24.70
C LYS A 363 -38.43 -22.24 24.80
N TYR A 364 -37.42 -23.03 25.13
CA TYR A 364 -36.07 -22.55 25.36
C TYR A 364 -35.07 -23.25 24.45
N ASN A 365 -34.11 -22.50 23.94
CA ASN A 365 -32.92 -23.02 23.29
C ASN A 365 -31.73 -22.89 24.23
N HIS A 366 -30.90 -23.94 24.28
CA HIS A 366 -29.56 -23.85 24.84
C HIS A 366 -28.73 -22.83 24.06
N VAL A 367 -28.03 -21.96 24.79
CA VAL A 367 -27.09 -20.97 24.23
C VAL A 367 -25.66 -21.45 24.41
N ARG A 368 -25.31 -21.85 25.64
CA ARG A 368 -23.95 -22.29 25.98
C ARG A 368 -23.92 -22.99 27.35
N THR A 369 -23.06 -24.01 27.46
CA THR A 369 -22.51 -24.48 28.75
C THR A 369 -21.01 -24.18 28.78
N ILE A 370 -20.46 -23.95 29.97
CA ILE A 370 -19.04 -24.09 30.27
C ILE A 370 -18.86 -24.70 31.66
N ARG A 371 -17.90 -25.61 31.81
CA ARG A 371 -17.52 -26.23 33.08
C ARG A 371 -16.01 -26.13 33.33
N LEU A 372 -15.63 -26.00 34.61
CA LEU A 372 -14.27 -26.12 35.11
C LEU A 372 -14.32 -26.96 36.40
N VAL A 373 -13.86 -28.21 36.34
CA VAL A 373 -14.02 -29.22 37.40
C VAL A 373 -15.48 -29.30 37.85
N GLY A 374 -15.82 -28.79 39.04
CA GLY A 374 -17.17 -28.78 39.62
C GLY A 374 -17.93 -27.45 39.48
N MET A 375 -17.37 -26.42 38.84
CA MET A 375 -18.09 -25.18 38.52
C MET A 375 -18.68 -25.29 37.11
N MET A 376 -20.00 -25.15 36.95
CA MET A 376 -20.66 -25.16 35.64
C MET A 376 -21.58 -23.95 35.49
N LEU A 377 -21.58 -23.29 34.33
CA LEU A 377 -22.54 -22.24 33.98
C LEU A 377 -23.26 -22.65 32.70
N VAL A 378 -24.58 -22.72 32.74
CA VAL A 378 -25.44 -22.98 31.58
C VAL A 378 -26.38 -21.82 31.33
N VAL A 379 -26.53 -21.43 30.06
CA VAL A 379 -27.39 -20.34 29.61
C VAL A 379 -28.42 -20.84 28.60
N PHE A 380 -29.68 -20.49 28.83
CA PHE A 380 -30.81 -20.74 27.93
C PHE A 380 -31.50 -19.43 27.56
N VAL A 381 -32.07 -19.37 26.36
CA VAL A 381 -32.85 -18.23 25.87
C VAL A 381 -34.22 -18.71 25.38
N ASN A 382 -35.27 -17.92 25.56
CA ASN A 382 -36.56 -18.14 24.90
C ASN A 382 -36.34 -18.27 23.38
N SER A 383 -36.94 -19.28 22.75
CA SER A 383 -36.75 -19.61 21.33
C SER A 383 -37.06 -18.45 20.38
N GLU A 384 -37.98 -17.57 20.76
CA GLU A 384 -38.33 -16.35 20.03
C GLU A 384 -37.12 -15.41 19.84
N HIS A 385 -36.24 -15.35 20.85
CA HIS A 385 -35.09 -14.44 20.87
C HIS A 385 -33.79 -15.07 20.36
N ARG A 386 -33.80 -16.37 20.00
CA ARG A 386 -32.59 -17.12 19.63
C ARG A 386 -31.80 -16.48 18.48
N ASN A 387 -32.46 -15.81 17.54
CA ASN A 387 -31.83 -15.13 16.40
C ASN A 387 -31.22 -13.76 16.76
N HIS A 388 -31.51 -13.24 17.95
CA HIS A 388 -30.99 -11.98 18.48
C HIS A 388 -29.82 -12.18 19.45
N ILE A 389 -29.45 -13.43 19.77
CA ILE A 389 -28.24 -13.78 20.52
C ILE A 389 -27.06 -13.94 19.53
N ARG A 390 -26.01 -13.14 19.73
CA ARG A 390 -24.82 -13.04 18.87
C ARG A 390 -23.53 -13.05 19.70
N GLU A 391 -22.38 -13.21 19.04
CA GLU A 391 -21.04 -13.11 19.64
C GLU A 391 -20.85 -13.92 20.96
N VAL A 392 -21.36 -15.15 20.99
CA VAL A 392 -21.30 -16.01 22.18
C VAL A 392 -19.86 -16.49 22.39
N ALA A 393 -19.25 -16.12 23.52
CA ALA A 393 -17.91 -16.57 23.90
C ALA A 393 -17.87 -16.98 25.39
N VAL A 394 -16.84 -17.74 25.77
CA VAL A 394 -16.69 -18.28 27.13
C VAL A 394 -15.27 -18.09 27.65
N GLY A 395 -15.11 -18.15 28.97
CA GLY A 395 -13.81 -18.06 29.63
C GLY A 395 -13.82 -18.76 30.99
N SER A 396 -12.66 -19.20 31.47
CA SER A 396 -12.54 -19.94 32.73
C SER A 396 -11.22 -19.62 33.45
N VAL A 397 -11.27 -19.43 34.76
CA VAL A 397 -10.11 -19.11 35.60
C VAL A 397 -10.11 -20.03 36.81
N GLY A 398 -9.14 -20.94 36.92
CA GLY A 398 -8.88 -21.68 38.15
C GLY A 398 -8.07 -20.84 39.13
N THR A 399 -8.54 -20.72 40.37
CA THR A 399 -7.85 -20.01 41.46
C THR A 399 -7.57 -20.92 42.67
N GLY A 400 -7.81 -22.23 42.58
CA GLY A 400 -7.72 -23.17 43.71
C GLY A 400 -6.29 -23.53 44.13
N ILE A 401 -5.96 -24.82 44.05
CA ILE A 401 -4.62 -25.31 44.39
C ILE A 401 -3.56 -24.58 43.54
N MET A 402 -2.49 -24.13 44.18
CA MET A 402 -1.43 -23.26 43.62
C MET A 402 -1.94 -21.97 42.93
N GLY A 403 -3.17 -21.52 43.20
CA GLY A 403 -3.78 -20.36 42.52
C GLY A 403 -4.14 -20.61 41.05
N LYS A 404 -4.08 -21.87 40.59
CA LYS A 404 -4.24 -22.25 39.17
C LYS A 404 -5.25 -23.37 38.93
N MET A 405 -5.40 -24.32 39.86
CA MET A 405 -6.30 -25.46 39.67
C MET A 405 -7.78 -25.08 39.70
N GLY A 406 -8.60 -25.82 38.94
CA GLY A 406 -10.02 -25.53 38.72
C GLY A 406 -10.99 -25.89 39.86
N ASN A 407 -10.49 -26.35 41.02
CA ASN A 407 -11.34 -26.73 42.16
C ASN A 407 -11.93 -25.54 42.94
N LYS A 408 -11.46 -24.32 42.62
CA LYS A 408 -11.99 -22.99 42.98
C LYS A 408 -11.69 -22.02 41.84
N GLY A 409 -12.38 -20.90 41.77
CA GLY A 409 -12.22 -19.87 40.73
C GLY A 409 -13.55 -19.50 40.11
N GLY A 410 -13.62 -19.39 38.78
CA GLY A 410 -14.88 -19.12 38.08
C GLY A 410 -14.89 -19.44 36.59
N VAL A 411 -16.09 -19.56 36.04
CA VAL A 411 -16.40 -19.75 34.61
C VAL A 411 -17.38 -18.68 34.15
N GLY A 412 -17.25 -18.22 32.91
CA GLY A 412 -18.05 -17.13 32.37
C GLY A 412 -18.56 -17.42 30.97
N VAL A 413 -19.76 -16.90 30.68
CA VAL A 413 -20.37 -16.85 29.35
C VAL A 413 -20.70 -15.39 29.04
N ARG A 414 -20.23 -14.89 27.90
CA ARG A 414 -20.65 -13.59 27.35
C ARG A 414 -21.39 -13.77 26.03
N PHE A 415 -22.30 -12.85 25.73
CA PHE A 415 -23.01 -12.75 24.46
C PHE A 415 -23.53 -11.34 24.25
N VAL A 416 -23.92 -11.01 23.03
CA VAL A 416 -24.73 -9.83 22.74
C VAL A 416 -26.18 -10.27 22.52
N PHE A 417 -27.13 -9.57 23.13
CA PHE A 417 -28.56 -9.73 22.90
C PHE A 417 -29.10 -8.44 22.28
N HIS A 418 -29.61 -8.51 21.05
CA HIS A 418 -29.84 -7.35 20.17
C HIS A 418 -28.60 -6.46 20.08
N ASN A 419 -28.60 -5.27 20.70
CA ASN A 419 -27.45 -4.34 20.78
C ASN A 419 -27.02 -4.09 22.24
N THR A 420 -27.14 -5.08 23.13
CA THR A 420 -26.67 -4.98 24.53
C THR A 420 -25.83 -6.19 24.89
N SER A 421 -24.63 -5.92 25.43
CA SER A 421 -23.64 -6.94 25.76
C SER A 421 -23.80 -7.44 27.20
N PHE A 422 -23.86 -8.76 27.34
CA PHE A 422 -24.04 -9.48 28.59
C PHE A 422 -22.79 -10.30 28.91
N CYS A 423 -22.40 -10.33 30.19
CA CYS A 423 -21.45 -11.27 30.73
C CYS A 423 -22.01 -11.87 32.02
N ILE A 424 -22.08 -13.20 32.12
CA ILE A 424 -22.46 -13.91 33.34
C ILE A 424 -21.26 -14.70 33.81
N VAL A 425 -20.89 -14.52 35.08
CA VAL A 425 -19.81 -15.24 35.76
C VAL A 425 -20.41 -16.10 36.88
N ASN A 426 -20.12 -17.40 36.84
CA ASN A 426 -20.31 -18.31 37.98
C ASN A 426 -18.95 -18.52 38.67
N SER A 427 -18.88 -18.39 39.99
CA SER A 427 -17.65 -18.66 40.75
C SER A 427 -17.86 -19.55 41.97
N HIS A 428 -16.81 -20.28 42.33
CA HIS A 428 -16.67 -20.96 43.62
C HIS A 428 -15.38 -20.43 44.28
N LEU A 429 -15.52 -19.50 45.22
CA LEU A 429 -14.39 -18.84 45.90
C LEU A 429 -13.90 -19.64 47.12
N ALA A 430 -12.70 -19.37 47.63
CA ALA A 430 -12.12 -20.11 48.75
C ALA A 430 -13.05 -20.18 49.98
N ALA A 431 -13.20 -21.38 50.55
CA ALA A 431 -14.02 -21.64 51.73
C ALA A 431 -13.32 -21.23 53.04
N HIS A 432 -13.90 -21.62 54.20
CA HIS A 432 -13.47 -21.29 55.57
C HIS A 432 -13.73 -19.83 55.98
N VAL A 433 -14.06 -19.58 57.25
CA VAL A 433 -14.50 -18.23 57.71
C VAL A 433 -13.33 -17.25 57.75
N GLU A 434 -12.14 -17.76 58.05
CA GLU A 434 -10.87 -17.08 58.28
C GLU A 434 -10.16 -16.60 56.99
N HIS A 435 -10.79 -16.73 55.83
CA HIS A 435 -10.15 -16.60 54.51
C HIS A 435 -10.87 -15.61 53.56
N PHE A 436 -11.48 -14.56 54.11
CA PHE A 436 -12.21 -13.57 53.30
C PHE A 436 -11.28 -12.72 52.43
N GLU A 437 -10.05 -12.44 52.84
CA GLU A 437 -9.03 -11.81 52.00
C GLU A 437 -8.62 -12.71 50.83
N ARG A 438 -8.64 -14.04 51.00
CA ARG A 438 -8.42 -14.97 49.89
C ARG A 438 -9.61 -14.96 48.93
N ARG A 439 -10.87 -14.89 49.40
CA ARG A 439 -12.03 -14.68 48.52
C ARG A 439 -11.93 -13.36 47.74
N ASN A 440 -11.48 -12.29 48.40
CA ASN A 440 -11.21 -11.01 47.73
C ASN A 440 -10.12 -11.15 46.64
N GLN A 441 -9.10 -11.97 46.89
CA GLN A 441 -8.06 -12.25 45.91
C GLN A 441 -8.54 -13.15 44.77
N ASP A 442 -9.31 -14.20 45.05
CA ASP A 442 -9.93 -15.06 44.02
C ASP A 442 -10.82 -14.21 43.08
N TYR A 443 -11.62 -13.28 43.62
CA TYR A 443 -12.38 -12.30 42.83
C TYR A 443 -11.48 -11.43 41.93
N LYS A 444 -10.39 -10.87 42.49
CA LYS A 444 -9.42 -10.04 41.75
C LYS A 444 -8.71 -10.83 40.64
N ASP A 445 -8.31 -12.07 40.93
CA ASP A 445 -7.72 -13.00 39.98
C ASP A 445 -8.67 -13.31 38.81
N ILE A 446 -9.94 -13.61 39.09
CA ILE A 446 -10.95 -13.87 38.05
C ILE A 446 -11.15 -12.60 37.19
N CYS A 447 -11.28 -11.42 37.82
CA CYS A 447 -11.41 -10.14 37.12
C CYS A 447 -10.22 -9.81 36.20
N ALA A 448 -9.01 -10.14 36.63
CA ALA A 448 -7.78 -9.85 35.88
C ALA A 448 -7.46 -10.90 34.80
N ARG A 449 -7.86 -12.16 35.00
CA ARG A 449 -7.45 -13.31 34.15
C ARG A 449 -8.54 -13.78 33.18
N MET A 450 -9.83 -13.46 33.41
CA MET A 450 -10.91 -13.89 32.52
C MET A 450 -11.03 -12.97 31.30
N THR A 451 -10.61 -13.48 30.15
CA THR A 451 -10.76 -12.84 28.84
C THR A 451 -11.65 -13.67 27.93
N PHE A 452 -12.41 -12.98 27.09
CA PHE A 452 -13.28 -13.57 26.06
C PHE A 452 -12.71 -13.20 24.68
N HIS A 453 -12.59 -14.20 23.82
CA HIS A 453 -12.00 -14.07 22.49
C HIS A 453 -13.11 -14.17 21.43
N LEU A 454 -13.05 -13.31 20.42
CA LEU A 454 -13.96 -13.21 19.29
C LEU A 454 -13.11 -13.01 18.04
N LEU A 455 -13.52 -13.55 16.89
CA LEU A 455 -12.69 -13.55 15.68
C LEU A 455 -12.33 -12.14 15.19
N ASP A 456 -13.29 -11.22 15.20
CA ASP A 456 -13.16 -9.89 14.60
C ASP A 456 -12.83 -8.77 15.62
N TYR A 457 -12.53 -9.10 16.89
CA TYR A 457 -12.40 -8.12 17.99
C TYR A 457 -11.24 -8.41 18.95
N PRO A 458 -10.60 -7.38 19.54
CA PRO A 458 -9.60 -7.57 20.58
C PRO A 458 -10.21 -8.19 21.85
N PRO A 459 -9.45 -8.96 22.65
CA PRO A 459 -9.97 -9.68 23.81
C PRO A 459 -10.73 -8.78 24.80
N LEU A 460 -11.94 -9.22 25.16
CA LEU A 460 -12.83 -8.51 26.07
C LEU A 460 -12.65 -9.05 27.50
N SER A 461 -12.52 -8.15 28.49
CA SER A 461 -12.59 -8.50 29.91
C SER A 461 -14.03 -8.38 30.43
N ILE A 462 -14.31 -8.99 31.59
CA ILE A 462 -15.64 -8.98 32.22
C ILE A 462 -16.25 -7.57 32.26
N VAL A 463 -15.48 -6.57 32.71
CA VAL A 463 -15.95 -5.19 32.95
C VAL A 463 -16.24 -4.35 31.70
N LYS A 464 -15.98 -4.87 30.48
CA LYS A 464 -16.28 -4.18 29.20
C LYS A 464 -17.73 -4.39 28.70
N HIS A 465 -18.58 -5.10 29.44
CA HIS A 465 -19.95 -5.42 29.03
C HIS A 465 -20.96 -4.44 29.67
N ASP A 466 -22.07 -4.16 28.96
CA ASP A 466 -23.16 -3.27 29.41
C ASP A 466 -23.84 -3.81 30.67
N VAL A 467 -24.01 -5.14 30.73
CA VAL A 467 -24.62 -5.87 31.83
C VAL A 467 -23.69 -7.00 32.26
N VAL A 468 -23.31 -7.02 33.54
CA VAL A 468 -22.55 -8.12 34.16
C VAL A 468 -23.38 -8.71 35.29
N PHE A 469 -23.58 -10.02 35.28
CA PHE A 469 -24.05 -10.80 36.42
C PHE A 469 -22.90 -11.61 37.01
N TRP A 470 -22.79 -11.61 38.33
CA TRP A 470 -21.84 -12.47 39.05
C TRP A 470 -22.58 -13.24 40.12
N LEU A 471 -22.55 -14.56 40.00
CA LEU A 471 -23.27 -15.49 40.88
C LEU A 471 -22.34 -16.61 41.34
N GLY A 472 -22.74 -17.34 42.37
CA GLY A 472 -22.04 -18.55 42.77
C GLY A 472 -22.04 -18.82 44.27
N ASP A 473 -21.30 -19.86 44.65
CA ASP A 473 -20.84 -20.04 46.02
C ASP A 473 -19.63 -19.11 46.23
N LEU A 474 -19.94 -17.88 46.66
CA LEU A 474 -18.92 -16.88 46.97
C LEU A 474 -18.27 -17.16 48.34
N ASN A 475 -18.75 -18.16 49.08
CA ASN A 475 -18.17 -18.71 50.31
C ASN A 475 -17.92 -17.73 51.48
N TYR A 476 -18.34 -16.47 51.36
CA TYR A 476 -18.32 -15.50 52.45
C TYR A 476 -19.24 -15.94 53.60
N ARG A 477 -18.79 -15.63 54.82
CA ARG A 477 -19.39 -16.10 56.08
C ARG A 477 -19.77 -14.91 56.96
N LEU A 478 -20.29 -15.17 58.15
CA LEU A 478 -20.51 -14.13 59.16
C LEU A 478 -19.23 -13.87 59.96
N PHE A 479 -19.02 -12.63 60.41
CA PHE A 479 -18.06 -12.27 61.47
C PHE A 479 -18.59 -12.61 62.88
N MET A 480 -19.36 -13.70 63.00
CA MET A 480 -19.95 -14.20 64.25
C MET A 480 -19.65 -15.70 64.33
N TYR A 481 -18.94 -16.12 65.38
CA TYR A 481 -18.35 -17.46 65.46
C TYR A 481 -19.18 -18.47 66.29
N ASP A 482 -20.09 -18.00 67.16
CA ASP A 482 -21.00 -18.89 67.86
C ASP A 482 -22.18 -19.28 66.95
N ALA A 483 -22.21 -20.56 66.57
CA ALA A 483 -23.32 -21.13 65.82
C ALA A 483 -24.65 -21.07 66.60
N SER A 484 -24.61 -20.98 67.93
CA SER A 484 -25.78 -20.94 68.81
C SER A 484 -26.46 -19.56 68.76
N GLU A 485 -25.72 -18.46 68.92
CA GLU A 485 -26.23 -17.10 68.72
C GLU A 485 -26.77 -16.91 67.29
N VAL A 486 -26.05 -17.37 66.25
CA VAL A 486 -26.53 -17.27 64.86
C VAL A 486 -27.84 -18.04 64.65
N LYS A 487 -27.93 -19.30 65.11
CA LYS A 487 -29.16 -20.10 65.01
C LYS A 487 -30.31 -19.48 65.82
N TYR A 488 -30.02 -18.85 66.96
CA TYR A 488 -31.00 -18.09 67.75
C TYR A 488 -31.52 -16.85 67.02
N LEU A 489 -30.64 -16.02 66.45
CA LEU A 489 -31.04 -14.81 65.71
C LEU A 489 -31.87 -15.14 64.46
N ILE A 490 -31.51 -16.20 63.73
CA ILE A 490 -32.34 -16.73 62.64
C ILE A 490 -33.73 -17.15 63.16
N SER A 491 -33.81 -17.83 64.31
CA SER A 491 -35.10 -18.21 64.92
C SER A 491 -35.97 -17.02 65.37
N LYS A 492 -35.36 -15.84 65.55
CA LYS A 492 -36.04 -14.56 65.83
C LYS A 492 -36.33 -13.74 64.58
N SER A 493 -35.94 -14.23 63.39
CA SER A 493 -35.99 -13.49 62.12
C SER A 493 -35.18 -12.19 62.11
N ASP A 494 -34.21 -12.02 63.02
CA ASP A 494 -33.29 -10.87 63.04
C ASP A 494 -32.15 -11.09 62.02
N LEU A 495 -32.54 -11.18 60.74
CA LEU A 495 -31.61 -11.37 59.65
C LEU A 495 -30.78 -10.10 59.40
N LYS A 496 -31.31 -8.92 59.75
CA LYS A 496 -30.61 -7.64 59.56
C LYS A 496 -29.33 -7.58 60.40
N ARG A 497 -29.38 -7.89 61.70
CA ARG A 497 -28.19 -7.91 62.56
C ARG A 497 -27.13 -8.90 62.08
N LEU A 498 -27.55 -10.02 61.49
CA LEU A 498 -26.66 -11.00 60.87
C LEU A 498 -26.03 -10.47 59.56
N LEU A 499 -26.80 -9.77 58.72
CA LEU A 499 -26.33 -9.17 57.46
C LEU A 499 -25.41 -7.96 57.67
N GLU A 500 -25.53 -7.25 58.79
CA GLU A 500 -24.55 -6.25 59.25
C GLU A 500 -23.19 -6.91 59.60
N CYS A 501 -23.18 -8.21 59.92
CA CYS A 501 -21.99 -9.02 60.17
C CYS A 501 -21.56 -9.89 58.97
N ASP A 502 -22.23 -9.81 57.81
CA ASP A 502 -21.90 -10.60 56.62
C ASP A 502 -20.60 -10.10 55.97
N GLN A 503 -19.64 -11.01 55.76
CA GLN A 503 -18.34 -10.64 55.22
C GLN A 503 -18.45 -10.01 53.82
N LEU A 504 -19.32 -10.50 52.93
CA LEU A 504 -19.42 -9.92 51.58
C LEU A 504 -19.96 -8.49 51.61
N ASN A 505 -20.97 -8.22 52.44
CA ASN A 505 -21.47 -6.87 52.69
C ASN A 505 -20.35 -5.95 53.19
N VAL A 506 -19.58 -6.39 54.20
CA VAL A 506 -18.44 -5.61 54.72
C VAL A 506 -17.36 -5.40 53.66
N GLN A 507 -16.98 -6.42 52.88
CA GLN A 507 -15.94 -6.31 51.84
C GLN A 507 -16.37 -5.41 50.67
N ARG A 508 -17.67 -5.32 50.36
CA ARG A 508 -18.22 -4.38 49.36
C ARG A 508 -18.28 -2.95 49.89
N GLN A 509 -18.75 -2.76 51.12
CA GLN A 509 -18.81 -1.45 51.79
C GLN A 509 -17.42 -0.85 52.02
N THR A 510 -16.41 -1.68 52.27
CA THR A 510 -14.99 -1.28 52.40
C THR A 510 -14.20 -1.33 51.08
N HIS A 511 -14.90 -1.52 49.95
CA HIS A 511 -14.37 -1.54 48.58
C HIS A 511 -13.20 -2.52 48.33
N GLN A 512 -13.13 -3.60 49.10
CA GLN A 512 -12.07 -4.62 49.00
C GLN A 512 -12.31 -5.68 47.92
N ALA A 513 -13.58 -5.96 47.61
CA ALA A 513 -14.03 -6.86 46.54
C ALA A 513 -15.44 -6.45 46.07
N PHE A 514 -15.82 -6.88 44.86
CA PHE A 514 -17.13 -6.58 44.27
C PHE A 514 -17.54 -5.09 44.26
N THR A 515 -16.55 -4.20 44.12
CA THR A 515 -16.75 -2.76 43.89
C THR A 515 -17.59 -2.54 42.63
N ASP A 516 -18.47 -1.55 42.65
CA ASP A 516 -19.50 -1.26 41.63
C ASP A 516 -20.57 -2.35 41.38
N PHE A 517 -20.55 -3.47 42.13
CA PHE A 517 -21.62 -4.48 42.04
C PHE A 517 -22.74 -4.22 43.06
N MET A 518 -23.97 -4.19 42.54
CA MET A 518 -25.21 -4.20 43.30
C MET A 518 -25.59 -5.62 43.72
N GLU A 519 -26.36 -5.72 44.80
CA GLU A 519 -26.98 -6.96 45.29
C GLU A 519 -28.36 -6.60 45.85
N GLY A 520 -29.28 -7.57 45.86
CA GLY A 520 -30.62 -7.38 46.39
C GLY A 520 -30.66 -7.36 47.92
N GLU A 521 -31.78 -6.89 48.48
CA GLU A 521 -32.07 -7.07 49.89
C GLU A 521 -32.29 -8.56 50.20
N ILE A 522 -31.52 -9.10 51.14
CA ILE A 522 -31.55 -10.53 51.50
C ILE A 522 -32.65 -10.76 52.54
N ASN A 523 -33.85 -11.04 52.05
CA ASN A 523 -35.03 -11.34 52.85
C ASN A 523 -35.24 -12.86 53.10
N PHE A 524 -34.17 -13.66 53.02
CA PHE A 524 -34.20 -15.11 53.18
C PHE A 524 -33.12 -15.60 54.15
N ILE A 525 -33.38 -16.71 54.86
CA ILE A 525 -32.44 -17.29 55.83
C ILE A 525 -31.16 -17.83 55.16
N PRO A 526 -30.05 -17.99 55.90
CA PRO A 526 -28.80 -18.54 55.37
C PRO A 526 -28.94 -19.84 54.58
N THR A 527 -28.21 -19.94 53.47
CA THR A 527 -28.32 -21.03 52.49
C THR A 527 -27.40 -22.20 52.79
N TYR A 528 -26.39 -22.00 53.61
CA TYR A 528 -25.43 -22.99 54.11
C TYR A 528 -25.39 -22.92 55.66
N LYS A 529 -25.13 -24.00 56.42
CA LYS A 529 -24.97 -25.40 56.03
C LYS A 529 -26.10 -26.24 56.65
N TYR A 530 -26.71 -27.09 55.84
CA TYR A 530 -27.73 -28.04 56.28
C TYR A 530 -27.18 -29.47 56.48
N ASP A 531 -27.98 -30.36 57.06
CA ASP A 531 -27.84 -31.81 56.86
C ASP A 531 -28.50 -32.15 55.52
N PRO A 532 -27.81 -32.82 54.55
CA PRO A 532 -28.40 -33.21 53.29
C PRO A 532 -29.70 -34.02 53.44
N ARG A 533 -30.64 -33.83 52.52
CA ARG A 533 -32.01 -34.36 52.52
C ARG A 533 -32.89 -33.82 53.67
N THR A 534 -32.56 -32.67 54.24
CA THR A 534 -33.36 -32.01 55.29
C THR A 534 -33.32 -30.47 55.23
N ASP A 535 -34.07 -29.83 56.14
CA ASP A 535 -33.96 -28.41 56.50
C ASP A 535 -33.33 -28.19 57.89
N ARG A 536 -32.64 -29.19 58.46
CA ARG A 536 -31.89 -29.03 59.71
C ARG A 536 -30.52 -28.42 59.45
N TRP A 537 -30.07 -27.53 60.33
CA TRP A 537 -28.69 -27.03 60.32
C TRP A 537 -27.69 -28.13 60.66
N ASP A 538 -26.48 -28.03 60.08
CA ASP A 538 -25.37 -28.97 60.25
C ASP A 538 -25.24 -29.51 61.68
N SER A 539 -25.57 -30.80 61.85
CA SER A 539 -25.43 -31.56 63.09
C SER A 539 -24.10 -32.30 63.18
N SER A 540 -23.17 -32.07 62.25
CA SER A 540 -21.85 -32.69 62.24
C SER A 540 -21.00 -32.22 63.43
N GLY A 541 -19.94 -32.98 63.76
CA GLY A 541 -18.93 -32.58 64.75
C GLY A 541 -18.14 -31.31 64.38
N LYS A 542 -18.37 -30.73 63.19
CA LYS A 542 -17.83 -29.42 62.76
C LYS A 542 -18.80 -28.26 63.02
N CYS A 543 -20.05 -28.55 63.42
CA CYS A 543 -21.17 -27.65 63.74
C CYS A 543 -21.07 -26.28 63.05
N ARG A 544 -21.11 -26.28 61.71
CA ARG A 544 -20.80 -25.08 60.93
C ARG A 544 -21.81 -23.97 61.22
N VAL A 545 -21.29 -22.77 61.47
CA VAL A 545 -22.08 -21.54 61.57
C VAL A 545 -22.85 -21.31 60.25
N PRO A 546 -24.16 -21.04 60.29
CA PRO A 546 -24.92 -20.68 59.10
C PRO A 546 -24.39 -19.42 58.39
N ALA A 547 -24.42 -19.40 57.06
CA ALA A 547 -23.94 -18.30 56.23
C ALA A 547 -24.67 -18.17 54.88
N TRP A 548 -24.70 -16.97 54.32
CA TRP A 548 -25.12 -16.68 52.95
C TRP A 548 -23.94 -16.82 51.98
N CYS A 549 -23.56 -18.07 51.72
CA CYS A 549 -22.46 -18.40 50.80
C CYS A 549 -22.88 -18.25 49.34
N ASP A 550 -24.11 -18.66 49.01
CA ASP A 550 -24.71 -18.61 47.68
C ASP A 550 -25.28 -17.21 47.40
N ARG A 551 -24.74 -16.49 46.41
CA ARG A 551 -25.05 -15.07 46.18
C ARG A 551 -25.21 -14.74 44.69
N ILE A 552 -25.93 -13.66 44.39
CA ILE A 552 -26.17 -13.13 43.05
C ILE A 552 -26.06 -11.59 43.06
N LEU A 553 -25.08 -11.08 42.33
CA LEU A 553 -24.77 -9.66 42.19
C LEU A 553 -24.85 -9.23 40.72
N TRP A 554 -25.00 -7.93 40.47
CA TRP A 554 -25.02 -7.38 39.12
C TRP A 554 -24.38 -5.99 39.00
N ARG A 555 -24.02 -5.63 37.77
CA ARG A 555 -23.54 -4.31 37.36
C ARG A 555 -24.16 -3.98 36.00
N GLY A 556 -24.67 -2.76 35.84
CA GLY A 556 -25.33 -2.28 34.62
C GLY A 556 -26.34 -1.18 34.92
N SER A 557 -26.53 -0.25 33.98
CA SER A 557 -27.35 0.96 34.20
C SER A 557 -28.86 0.73 34.05
N ALA A 558 -29.27 -0.21 33.20
CA ALA A 558 -30.67 -0.50 32.86
C ALA A 558 -31.21 -1.78 33.52
N VAL A 559 -30.66 -2.19 34.68
CA VAL A 559 -30.99 -3.45 35.36
C VAL A 559 -31.83 -3.19 36.61
N LYS A 560 -33.09 -3.64 36.60
CA LYS A 560 -33.99 -3.61 37.75
C LYS A 560 -34.21 -5.03 38.28
N GLN A 561 -33.75 -5.33 39.49
CA GLN A 561 -34.13 -6.57 40.17
C GLN A 561 -35.62 -6.53 40.55
N LEU A 562 -36.29 -7.67 40.41
CA LEU A 562 -37.70 -7.88 40.78
C LEU A 562 -37.81 -8.76 42.02
N HIS A 563 -37.01 -9.84 42.08
CA HIS A 563 -37.01 -10.81 43.17
C HIS A 563 -35.58 -11.29 43.48
N TYR A 564 -35.32 -11.64 44.74
CA TYR A 564 -34.12 -12.34 45.22
C TYR A 564 -34.53 -13.29 46.36
N ARG A 565 -34.27 -14.60 46.22
CA ARG A 565 -34.88 -15.64 47.09
C ARG A 565 -34.06 -16.94 47.10
N SER A 566 -34.11 -17.66 48.22
CA SER A 566 -33.65 -19.06 48.32
C SER A 566 -34.81 -20.06 48.28
N HIS A 567 -34.50 -21.33 48.00
CA HIS A 567 -35.48 -22.36 47.66
C HIS A 567 -35.39 -23.58 48.59
N MET A 568 -35.89 -23.42 49.82
CA MET A 568 -35.87 -24.44 50.88
C MET A 568 -36.40 -25.82 50.45
N ALA A 569 -37.41 -25.84 49.56
CA ALA A 569 -38.03 -27.06 49.05
C ALA A 569 -37.08 -28.00 48.27
N LEU A 570 -35.89 -27.54 47.87
CA LEU A 570 -34.84 -28.40 47.36
C LEU A 570 -33.83 -28.70 48.48
N GLN A 571 -33.72 -29.99 48.82
CA GLN A 571 -33.04 -30.47 50.02
C GLN A 571 -31.86 -31.42 49.73
N SER A 572 -31.55 -31.72 48.46
CA SER A 572 -30.57 -32.76 48.10
C SER A 572 -29.13 -32.45 48.50
N SER A 573 -28.75 -31.17 48.47
CA SER A 573 -27.47 -30.62 48.93
C SER A 573 -27.55 -30.09 50.37
N ASP A 574 -26.40 -29.85 51.01
CA ASP A 574 -26.31 -29.06 52.24
C ASP A 574 -26.30 -27.53 52.00
N HIS A 575 -26.34 -27.11 50.74
CA HIS A 575 -26.70 -25.76 50.30
C HIS A 575 -28.12 -25.70 49.73
N LYS A 576 -28.79 -24.56 49.90
CA LYS A 576 -30.09 -24.27 49.27
C LYS A 576 -29.91 -23.44 47.99
N PRO A 577 -30.60 -23.77 46.88
CA PRO A 577 -30.51 -22.98 45.65
C PRO A 577 -31.04 -21.55 45.85
N VAL A 578 -30.45 -20.61 45.12
CA VAL A 578 -30.82 -19.19 45.11
C VAL A 578 -31.23 -18.78 43.69
N SER A 579 -32.18 -17.86 43.56
CA SER A 579 -32.53 -17.21 42.29
C SER A 579 -32.77 -15.72 42.45
N ALA A 580 -32.46 -14.96 41.40
CA ALA A 580 -32.93 -13.61 41.22
C ALA A 580 -33.59 -13.43 39.84
N LEU A 581 -34.67 -12.66 39.79
CA LEU A 581 -35.33 -12.25 38.55
C LEU A 581 -35.08 -10.76 38.31
N PHE A 582 -34.72 -10.40 37.08
CA PHE A 582 -34.44 -9.04 36.66
C PHE A 582 -35.31 -8.62 35.47
N SER A 583 -35.72 -7.37 35.43
CA SER A 583 -36.16 -6.66 34.22
C SER A 583 -34.99 -5.82 33.71
N ILE A 584 -34.62 -5.99 32.44
CA ILE A 584 -33.42 -5.36 31.87
C ILE A 584 -33.79 -4.62 30.59
N GLY A 585 -33.44 -3.33 30.53
CA GLY A 585 -33.55 -2.54 29.31
C GLY A 585 -32.45 -2.91 28.31
N VAL A 586 -32.84 -3.59 27.23
CA VAL A 586 -31.98 -3.99 26.11
C VAL A 586 -32.23 -3.04 24.93
N LYS A 587 -31.14 -2.63 24.28
CA LYS A 587 -31.16 -1.85 23.03
C LYS A 587 -31.63 -2.73 21.87
N VAL A 588 -32.75 -2.38 21.24
CA VAL A 588 -33.26 -3.05 20.03
C VAL A 588 -33.17 -2.10 18.84
N VAL A 589 -32.56 -2.55 17.74
CA VAL A 589 -32.45 -1.75 16.50
C VAL A 589 -33.75 -1.77 15.72
N ASN A 590 -34.18 -0.57 15.31
CA ASN A 590 -35.27 -0.34 14.39
C ASN A 590 -34.68 -0.23 12.96
N GLU A 591 -34.69 -1.33 12.22
CA GLU A 591 -34.05 -1.45 10.89
C GLU A 591 -34.48 -0.34 9.91
N GLN A 592 -35.75 0.09 9.95
CA GLN A 592 -36.27 1.17 9.10
C GLN A 592 -35.76 2.57 9.48
N ARG A 593 -35.32 2.78 10.73
CA ARG A 593 -34.61 4.01 11.13
C ARG A 593 -33.13 3.88 10.83
N HIS A 594 -32.53 2.73 11.13
CA HIS A 594 -31.11 2.44 10.88
C HIS A 594 -30.75 2.61 9.40
N MET A 595 -31.53 2.05 8.47
CA MET A 595 -31.29 2.18 7.03
C MET A 595 -31.36 3.64 6.56
N ARG A 596 -32.31 4.44 7.07
CA ARG A 596 -32.41 5.87 6.71
C ARG A 596 -31.21 6.68 7.21
N VAL A 597 -30.77 6.43 8.44
CA VAL A 597 -29.57 7.06 9.02
C VAL A 597 -28.30 6.62 8.27
N PHE A 598 -28.23 5.36 7.85
CA PHE A 598 -27.15 4.83 7.01
C PHE A 598 -27.10 5.54 5.65
N GLU A 599 -28.23 5.62 4.93
CA GLU A 599 -28.34 6.33 3.66
C GLU A 599 -27.98 7.82 3.77
N GLU A 600 -28.39 8.48 4.85
CA GLU A 600 -28.05 9.88 5.15
C GLU A 600 -26.53 10.07 5.28
N ILE A 601 -25.88 9.21 6.08
CA ILE A 601 -24.42 9.24 6.31
C ILE A 601 -23.67 8.97 5.00
N VAL A 602 -24.08 7.98 4.22
CA VAL A 602 -23.45 7.62 2.94
C VAL A 602 -23.58 8.77 1.94
N ARG A 603 -24.78 9.31 1.71
CA ARG A 603 -25.00 10.44 0.77
C ARG A 603 -24.20 11.70 1.14
N MET A 604 -24.01 11.95 2.44
CA MET A 604 -23.19 13.06 2.93
C MET A 604 -21.70 12.83 2.63
N MET A 605 -21.20 11.60 2.81
CA MET A 605 -19.82 11.25 2.48
C MET A 605 -19.56 11.26 0.97
N ASP A 606 -20.49 10.73 0.17
CA ASP A 606 -20.42 10.79 -1.30
C ASP A 606 -20.37 12.23 -1.80
N ARG A 607 -21.15 13.14 -1.20
CA ARG A 607 -21.10 14.56 -1.55
C ARG A 607 -19.71 15.14 -1.28
N MET A 608 -19.15 14.93 -0.08
CA MET A 608 -17.84 15.46 0.27
C MET A 608 -16.71 14.89 -0.61
N GLU A 609 -16.74 13.59 -0.92
CA GLU A 609 -15.77 12.98 -1.84
C GLU A 609 -15.81 13.62 -3.23
N ASN A 610 -16.98 14.05 -3.72
CA ASN A 610 -17.11 14.81 -4.96
C ASN A 610 -16.69 16.28 -4.82
N ASP A 611 -17.06 16.96 -3.73
CA ASP A 611 -16.74 18.37 -3.45
C ASP A 611 -15.21 18.61 -3.30
N PHE A 612 -14.44 17.57 -2.93
CA PHE A 612 -12.98 17.61 -2.79
C PHE A 612 -12.20 17.07 -4.02
N LEU A 613 -12.85 16.76 -5.15
CA LEU A 613 -12.13 16.35 -6.36
C LEU A 613 -11.28 17.51 -6.93
N PRO A 614 -9.99 17.29 -7.29
CA PRO A 614 -9.14 18.31 -7.88
C PRO A 614 -9.69 18.91 -9.18
N SER A 615 -9.55 20.23 -9.33
CA SER A 615 -10.03 20.97 -10.50
C SER A 615 -9.14 22.18 -10.80
N LEU A 616 -9.00 22.49 -12.09
CA LEU A 616 -8.37 23.71 -12.60
C LEU A 616 -9.31 24.48 -13.53
N LEU A 617 -9.26 25.80 -13.40
CA LEU A 617 -9.65 26.76 -14.43
C LEU A 617 -8.41 27.13 -15.27
N LEU A 618 -8.56 27.11 -16.60
CA LEU A 618 -7.52 27.48 -17.56
C LEU A 618 -7.99 28.71 -18.33
N THR A 619 -7.16 29.74 -18.47
CA THR A 619 -7.55 30.94 -19.25
C THR A 619 -7.56 30.70 -20.77
N ARG A 620 -6.77 29.74 -21.27
CA ARG A 620 -6.65 29.40 -22.70
C ARG A 620 -6.30 27.92 -22.86
N ARG A 621 -6.69 27.32 -24.00
CA ARG A 621 -6.42 25.91 -24.35
C ARG A 621 -5.96 25.68 -25.79
N GLU A 622 -5.92 26.73 -26.61
CA GLU A 622 -5.58 26.68 -28.03
C GLU A 622 -4.49 27.72 -28.31
N PHE A 623 -3.35 27.27 -28.83
CA PHE A 623 -2.15 28.08 -29.03
C PHE A 623 -1.71 28.00 -30.49
N HIS A 624 -1.30 29.13 -31.06
CA HIS A 624 -0.92 29.26 -32.47
C HIS A 624 0.41 29.99 -32.60
N PHE A 625 1.42 29.27 -33.11
CA PHE A 625 2.78 29.75 -33.30
C PHE A 625 3.01 30.02 -34.79
N GLU A 626 2.80 31.26 -35.22
CA GLU A 626 2.99 31.65 -36.61
C GLU A 626 4.48 31.80 -36.95
N ASN A 627 4.85 31.37 -38.15
CA ASN A 627 6.14 31.66 -38.78
C ASN A 627 7.36 31.23 -37.94
N VAL A 628 7.27 30.05 -37.32
CA VAL A 628 8.35 29.42 -36.55
C VAL A 628 9.56 29.18 -37.43
N LYS A 629 10.77 29.42 -36.90
CA LYS A 629 12.04 29.29 -37.62
C LYS A 629 13.05 28.44 -36.86
N PHE A 630 14.04 27.95 -37.59
CA PHE A 630 15.24 27.38 -36.99
C PHE A 630 15.93 28.37 -36.05
N CYS A 631 16.34 27.91 -34.86
CA CYS A 631 17.01 28.70 -33.81
C CYS A 631 16.26 29.94 -33.27
N GLN A 632 14.99 30.17 -33.64
CA GLN A 632 14.18 31.23 -33.06
C GLN A 632 13.25 30.69 -31.96
N LEU A 633 13.38 31.21 -30.73
CA LEU A 633 12.41 30.95 -29.66
C LEU A 633 11.14 31.80 -29.87
N GLN A 634 9.98 31.16 -29.79
CA GLN A 634 8.69 31.79 -29.56
C GLN A 634 8.11 31.31 -28.23
N ARG A 635 7.45 32.20 -27.48
CA ARG A 635 6.89 31.90 -26.15
C ARG A 635 5.48 32.49 -26.03
N GLU A 636 4.50 31.63 -25.79
CA GLU A 636 3.14 32.00 -25.38
C GLU A 636 2.96 31.72 -23.87
N CYS A 637 1.95 32.30 -23.22
CA CYS A 637 1.61 31.97 -21.83
C CYS A 637 0.10 31.78 -21.62
N PHE A 638 -0.24 31.11 -20.51
CA PHE A 638 -1.60 31.03 -19.98
C PHE A 638 -1.57 30.87 -18.45
N MET A 639 -2.69 31.18 -17.80
CA MET A 639 -2.83 30.99 -16.37
C MET A 639 -3.63 29.72 -16.08
N ILE A 640 -3.22 29.00 -15.04
CA ILE A 640 -4.03 27.99 -14.36
C ILE A 640 -4.39 28.46 -12.95
N THR A 641 -5.63 28.24 -12.54
CA THR A 641 -6.13 28.56 -11.19
C THR A 641 -6.76 27.30 -10.60
N ASN A 642 -6.42 26.95 -9.36
CA ASN A 642 -7.13 25.88 -8.64
C ASN A 642 -8.53 26.37 -8.24
N ASP A 643 -9.56 25.88 -8.94
CA ASP A 643 -10.97 26.18 -8.67
C ASP A 643 -11.68 25.11 -7.81
N GLY A 644 -10.92 24.12 -7.32
CA GLY A 644 -11.38 23.10 -6.37
C GLY A 644 -11.23 23.51 -4.90
N GLN A 645 -11.87 22.75 -4.01
CA GLN A 645 -11.78 22.92 -2.55
C GLN A 645 -10.54 22.23 -1.92
N ALA A 646 -9.79 21.47 -2.71
CA ALA A 646 -8.61 20.72 -2.29
C ALA A 646 -7.33 21.23 -2.98
N PRO A 647 -6.16 21.19 -2.32
CA PRO A 647 -4.89 21.49 -2.97
C PRO A 647 -4.59 20.43 -4.05
N CYS A 648 -4.20 20.87 -5.24
CA CYS A 648 -3.98 19.98 -6.38
C CYS A 648 -2.51 19.93 -6.82
N HIS A 649 -2.10 18.79 -7.38
CA HIS A 649 -0.85 18.66 -8.11
C HIS A 649 -1.18 18.48 -9.60
N PHE A 650 -0.44 19.18 -10.46
CA PHE A 650 -0.58 19.11 -11.91
C PHE A 650 0.73 18.67 -12.56
N SER A 651 0.64 17.99 -13.71
CA SER A 651 1.80 17.69 -14.55
C SER A 651 1.42 17.50 -16.01
N PHE A 652 2.33 17.80 -16.93
CA PHE A 652 2.17 17.40 -18.33
C PHE A 652 2.64 15.96 -18.52
N ILE A 653 1.75 15.09 -19.01
CA ILE A 653 2.00 13.65 -19.13
C ILE A 653 2.17 13.20 -20.60
N PRO A 654 2.90 12.10 -20.87
CA PRO A 654 2.97 11.50 -22.20
C PRO A 654 1.60 11.13 -22.76
N LYS A 655 1.44 11.33 -24.08
CA LYS A 655 0.29 10.82 -24.83
C LYS A 655 0.35 9.28 -24.91
N LEU A 656 -0.77 8.65 -25.24
CA LEU A 656 -0.82 7.19 -25.44
C LEU A 656 0.18 6.76 -26.53
N ASN A 657 1.11 5.87 -26.16
CA ASN A 657 2.25 5.36 -26.94
C ASN A 657 3.49 6.28 -27.04
N ASP A 658 3.44 7.53 -26.57
CA ASP A 658 4.60 8.43 -26.57
C ASP A 658 5.45 8.27 -25.30
N THR A 659 6.75 8.59 -25.40
CA THR A 659 7.68 8.59 -24.26
C THR A 659 7.86 9.96 -23.61
N GLN A 660 7.37 11.03 -24.25
CA GLN A 660 7.42 12.41 -23.76
C GLN A 660 6.04 13.06 -23.86
N TYR A 661 5.81 14.13 -23.10
CA TYR A 661 4.54 14.87 -23.11
C TYR A 661 4.37 15.76 -24.35
N CYS A 662 5.48 16.11 -25.02
CA CYS A 662 5.55 17.01 -26.17
C CYS A 662 6.58 16.54 -27.21
N LYS A 663 6.51 17.11 -28.42
CA LYS A 663 7.56 17.03 -29.44
C LYS A 663 8.82 17.81 -29.03
N LEU A 664 9.98 17.45 -29.60
CA LEU A 664 11.30 17.99 -29.23
C LEU A 664 11.45 19.51 -29.39
N TRP A 665 10.70 20.13 -30.30
CA TRP A 665 10.71 21.58 -30.53
C TRP A 665 9.77 22.36 -29.59
N LEU A 666 9.05 21.68 -28.70
CA LEU A 666 8.05 22.24 -27.79
C LEU A 666 8.42 21.96 -26.32
N ARG A 667 8.19 22.91 -25.43
CA ARG A 667 8.40 22.75 -23.98
C ARG A 667 7.33 23.52 -23.19
N ALA A 668 7.07 23.05 -21.97
CA ALA A 668 6.20 23.72 -21.01
C ALA A 668 7.01 24.07 -19.76
N GLU A 669 6.86 25.29 -19.24
CA GLU A 669 7.60 25.80 -18.09
C GLU A 669 6.69 26.64 -17.17
N PRO A 670 6.41 26.19 -15.93
CA PRO A 670 6.75 24.88 -15.36
C PRO A 670 5.94 23.72 -15.97
N CYS A 671 6.56 22.55 -16.12
CA CYS A 671 5.89 21.35 -16.65
C CYS A 671 5.09 20.54 -15.60
N HIS A 672 5.23 20.87 -14.31
CA HIS A 672 4.49 20.29 -13.19
C HIS A 672 4.52 21.26 -12.00
N GLY A 673 3.62 21.08 -11.03
CA GLY A 673 3.57 21.93 -9.86
C GLY A 673 2.42 21.59 -8.91
N PHE A 674 2.32 22.35 -7.82
CA PHE A 674 1.31 22.20 -6.78
C PHE A 674 0.64 23.55 -6.54
N LEU A 675 -0.68 23.54 -6.32
CA LEU A 675 -1.49 24.74 -6.12
C LEU A 675 -2.47 24.56 -4.97
N GLU A 676 -2.42 25.46 -4.00
CA GLU A 676 -3.44 25.60 -2.96
C GLU A 676 -4.78 26.10 -3.54
N PRO A 677 -5.94 25.90 -2.88
CA PRO A 677 -7.24 26.38 -3.37
C PRO A 677 -7.25 27.89 -3.66
N ASN A 678 -7.72 28.28 -4.85
CA ASN A 678 -7.69 29.64 -5.43
C ASN A 678 -6.29 30.18 -5.79
N GLU A 679 -5.20 29.41 -5.60
CA GLU A 679 -3.88 29.79 -6.10
C GLU A 679 -3.85 29.79 -7.63
N THR A 680 -3.08 30.71 -8.22
CA THR A 680 -3.00 30.92 -9.66
C THR A 680 -1.55 31.02 -10.11
N LEU A 681 -1.19 30.30 -11.18
CA LEU A 681 0.16 30.17 -11.70
C LEU A 681 0.20 30.38 -13.22
N GLU A 682 1.23 31.05 -13.71
CA GLU A 682 1.50 31.20 -15.15
C GLU A 682 2.31 30.00 -15.67
N ILE A 683 1.91 29.47 -16.83
CA ILE A 683 2.67 28.46 -17.56
C ILE A 683 3.04 29.05 -18.93
N TYR A 684 4.34 29.00 -19.24
CA TYR A 684 4.89 29.33 -20.54
C TYR A 684 4.92 28.10 -21.44
N LEU A 685 4.59 28.29 -22.71
CA LEU A 685 4.73 27.30 -23.78
C LEU A 685 5.76 27.81 -24.78
N ASP A 686 6.90 27.12 -24.84
CA ASP A 686 8.08 27.48 -25.62
C ASP A 686 8.14 26.65 -26.90
N VAL A 687 8.28 27.31 -28.05
CA VAL A 687 8.59 26.68 -29.33
C VAL A 687 9.97 27.13 -29.79
N LEU A 688 10.91 26.19 -29.93
CA LEU A 688 12.28 26.42 -30.39
C LEU A 688 12.73 25.25 -31.27
N VAL A 689 12.94 25.50 -32.56
CA VAL A 689 13.39 24.46 -33.51
C VAL A 689 14.91 24.31 -33.44
N SER A 690 15.37 23.27 -32.76
CA SER A 690 16.79 22.88 -32.67
C SER A 690 17.28 22.12 -33.92
N LYS A 691 18.59 21.85 -33.96
CA LYS A 691 19.26 20.98 -34.94
C LYS A 691 18.68 19.56 -35.02
N ASP A 692 17.97 19.13 -33.98
CA ASP A 692 17.41 17.79 -33.83
C ASP A 692 15.99 17.68 -34.44
N SER A 693 15.34 18.82 -34.71
CA SER A 693 13.99 18.90 -35.33
C SER A 693 13.98 19.57 -36.70
N VAL A 694 14.97 20.43 -36.99
CA VAL A 694 15.02 21.27 -38.20
C VAL A 694 14.89 20.47 -39.51
N THR A 695 15.51 19.30 -39.62
CA THR A 695 15.47 18.48 -40.85
C THR A 695 14.05 17.98 -41.15
N LEU A 696 13.35 17.45 -40.14
CA LEU A 696 11.99 16.91 -40.28
C LEU A 696 10.96 18.01 -40.59
N LEU A 697 11.17 19.20 -40.04
CA LEU A 697 10.34 20.38 -40.31
C LEU A 697 10.65 21.01 -41.68
N ASN A 698 11.90 20.90 -42.18
CA ASN A 698 12.27 21.28 -43.55
C ASN A 698 11.67 20.35 -44.61
N SER A 699 11.68 19.03 -44.38
CA SER A 699 11.12 18.03 -45.30
C SER A 699 9.59 17.96 -45.24
N GLY A 700 8.99 18.38 -44.12
CA GLY A 700 7.55 18.24 -43.85
C GLY A 700 7.16 16.87 -43.29
N GLU A 701 8.14 16.05 -42.88
CA GLU A 701 7.92 14.83 -42.09
C GLU A 701 7.34 15.15 -40.69
N ASP A 702 7.69 16.32 -40.14
CA ASP A 702 7.03 16.91 -38.97
C ASP A 702 6.42 18.28 -39.30
N SER A 703 5.53 18.76 -38.43
CA SER A 703 4.90 20.07 -38.50
C SER A 703 4.65 20.65 -37.12
N ILE A 704 4.45 21.98 -37.03
CA ILE A 704 4.14 22.71 -35.79
C ILE A 704 2.69 22.42 -35.36
N GLN A 705 2.45 21.18 -34.92
CA GLN A 705 1.18 20.66 -34.42
C GLN A 705 1.48 19.65 -33.32
N ASP A 706 0.88 19.83 -32.14
CA ASP A 706 0.98 18.88 -31.02
C ASP A 706 -0.23 19.02 -30.07
N ILE A 707 -0.44 18.03 -29.21
CA ILE A 707 -1.41 18.08 -28.11
C ILE A 707 -0.69 17.83 -26.80
N LEU A 708 -0.82 18.76 -25.85
CA LEU A 708 -0.31 18.59 -24.49
C LEU A 708 -1.44 18.11 -23.56
N VAL A 709 -1.15 17.13 -22.72
CA VAL A 709 -2.09 16.61 -21.71
C VAL A 709 -1.66 17.13 -20.34
N LEU A 710 -2.35 18.15 -19.83
CA LEU A 710 -2.19 18.65 -18.47
C LEU A 710 -3.06 17.81 -17.54
N HIS A 711 -2.42 16.89 -16.82
CA HIS A 711 -3.04 15.98 -15.85
C HIS A 711 -3.16 16.62 -14.47
N LEU A 712 -4.21 16.27 -13.73
CA LEU A 712 -4.32 16.46 -12.30
C LEU A 712 -4.26 15.12 -11.56
N ASP A 713 -3.40 15.02 -10.55
CA ASP A 713 -3.34 13.85 -9.66
C ASP A 713 -4.73 13.52 -9.09
N GLN A 714 -5.29 12.35 -9.46
CA GLN A 714 -6.65 11.92 -9.08
C GLN A 714 -7.79 12.86 -9.55
N GLY A 715 -7.52 13.74 -10.52
CA GLY A 715 -8.47 14.73 -11.06
C GLY A 715 -8.82 14.50 -12.53
N LYS A 716 -8.92 15.60 -13.28
CA LYS A 716 -9.29 15.64 -14.71
C LYS A 716 -8.07 15.93 -15.58
N ASP A 717 -8.10 15.43 -16.82
CA ASP A 717 -7.15 15.82 -17.86
C ASP A 717 -7.62 17.04 -18.64
N TYR A 718 -6.68 17.93 -18.97
CA TYR A 718 -6.90 19.14 -19.75
C TYR A 718 -6.03 19.11 -21.00
N PHE A 719 -6.67 18.97 -22.16
CA PHE A 719 -5.99 18.93 -23.46
C PHE A 719 -5.73 20.36 -23.95
N LEU A 720 -4.46 20.68 -24.23
CA LEU A 720 -4.06 21.92 -24.91
C LEU A 720 -3.69 21.61 -26.36
N THR A 721 -4.28 22.34 -27.30
CA THR A 721 -4.01 22.15 -28.73
C THR A 721 -2.98 23.17 -29.20
N ILE A 722 -1.86 22.69 -29.75
CA ILE A 722 -0.77 23.49 -30.28
C ILE A 722 -0.78 23.40 -31.80
N THR A 723 -0.73 24.54 -32.46
CA THR A 723 -0.75 24.67 -33.92
C THR A 723 0.20 25.77 -34.38
N GLY A 724 0.48 25.86 -35.68
CA GLY A 724 1.37 26.87 -36.23
C GLY A 724 1.83 26.55 -37.66
N ASN A 725 2.78 27.34 -38.15
CA ASN A 725 3.48 27.07 -39.41
C ASN A 725 4.99 27.24 -39.26
N TYR A 726 5.75 26.35 -39.90
CA TYR A 726 7.20 26.44 -39.98
C TYR A 726 7.64 27.15 -41.26
N LEU A 727 8.78 27.86 -41.21
CA LEU A 727 9.45 28.45 -42.37
C LEU A 727 10.77 27.70 -42.64
N PRO A 728 10.89 26.94 -43.75
CA PRO A 728 12.09 26.17 -44.06
C PRO A 728 13.39 26.99 -44.09
N SER A 729 14.49 26.32 -43.73
CA SER A 729 15.82 26.90 -43.64
C SER A 729 16.88 26.10 -44.42
N CYS A 730 17.91 26.78 -44.92
CA CYS A 730 19.07 26.12 -45.51
C CYS A 730 19.87 25.33 -44.46
N PHE A 731 19.75 25.72 -43.19
CA PHE A 731 20.15 24.94 -42.03
C PHE A 731 19.17 23.77 -41.87
N GLY A 732 19.67 22.55 -41.61
CA GLY A 732 18.81 21.35 -41.65
C GLY A 732 18.63 20.72 -43.03
N THR A 733 19.15 21.33 -44.11
CA THR A 733 19.01 20.83 -45.49
C THR A 733 20.31 20.17 -45.98
N SER A 734 20.21 19.11 -46.78
CA SER A 734 21.39 18.36 -47.29
C SER A 734 22.24 19.15 -48.29
N LEU A 735 23.54 18.83 -48.37
CA LEU A 735 24.45 19.48 -49.33
C LEU A 735 24.03 19.21 -50.79
N GLU A 736 23.47 18.03 -51.06
CA GLU A 736 22.86 17.62 -52.33
C GLU A 736 21.74 18.59 -52.71
N ALA A 737 20.72 18.75 -51.86
CA ALA A 737 19.59 19.65 -52.12
C ALA A 737 20.04 21.10 -52.26
N LEU A 738 20.88 21.61 -51.33
CA LEU A 738 21.43 22.97 -51.43
C LEU A 738 22.24 23.19 -52.72
N SER A 739 22.93 22.17 -53.24
CA SER A 739 23.66 22.25 -54.50
C SER A 739 22.75 22.27 -55.74
N ARG A 740 21.56 21.67 -55.65
CA ARG A 740 20.51 21.72 -56.69
C ARG A 740 19.79 23.09 -56.67
N MET A 741 19.65 23.72 -55.50
CA MET A 741 18.93 24.98 -55.31
C MET A 741 19.76 26.24 -55.63
N LYS A 742 19.58 26.82 -56.82
CA LYS A 742 20.20 28.10 -57.22
C LYS A 742 19.62 29.34 -56.49
N LYS A 743 18.35 29.29 -56.10
CA LYS A 743 17.63 30.36 -55.35
C LYS A 743 17.66 30.10 -53.84
N PRO A 744 17.49 31.13 -52.98
CA PRO A 744 17.27 30.96 -51.54
C PRO A 744 16.12 30.00 -51.26
N ILE A 745 16.17 29.26 -50.14
CA ILE A 745 15.22 28.17 -49.90
C ILE A 745 13.77 28.64 -49.83
N ARG A 746 13.51 29.82 -49.24
CA ARG A 746 12.15 30.37 -49.11
C ARG A 746 11.62 31.06 -50.38
N GLU A 747 12.42 31.17 -51.44
CA GLU A 747 11.93 31.49 -52.80
C GLU A 747 11.40 30.26 -53.55
N ILE A 748 11.61 29.04 -53.03
CA ILE A 748 11.24 27.79 -53.67
C ILE A 748 9.95 27.26 -53.02
N PRO A 749 8.89 26.94 -53.80
CA PRO A 749 7.66 26.39 -53.24
C PRO A 749 7.92 25.08 -52.50
N VAL A 750 7.33 24.91 -51.31
CA VAL A 750 7.56 23.76 -50.41
C VAL A 750 7.35 22.41 -51.13
N THR A 751 6.37 22.31 -52.03
CA THR A 751 6.13 21.10 -52.83
C THR A 751 7.33 20.66 -53.68
N LYS A 752 8.24 21.58 -54.03
CA LYS A 752 9.47 21.29 -54.79
C LYS A 752 10.70 21.08 -53.90
N LEU A 753 10.59 21.25 -52.58
CA LEU A 753 11.64 20.90 -51.63
C LEU A 753 11.62 19.39 -51.33
N ILE A 754 10.42 18.81 -51.23
CA ILE A 754 10.19 17.37 -51.03
C ILE A 754 10.81 16.56 -52.18
N ASP A 755 10.48 16.91 -53.43
CA ASP A 755 11.02 16.30 -54.66
C ASP A 755 12.57 16.30 -54.76
N LEU A 756 13.26 17.13 -53.96
CA LEU A 756 14.73 17.25 -53.98
C LEU A 756 15.44 16.37 -52.94
N GLY A 757 14.70 15.70 -52.05
CA GLY A 757 15.24 14.83 -51.00
C GLY A 757 15.28 13.34 -51.37
N ASP A 758 14.34 12.88 -52.21
CA ASP A 758 14.09 11.45 -52.44
C ASP A 758 15.06 10.82 -53.47
N GLU A 759 16.24 10.38 -53.02
CA GLU A 759 17.22 9.64 -53.86
C GLU A 759 16.81 8.15 -54.08
N SER A 760 15.53 7.78 -53.89
CA SER A 760 15.11 6.39 -53.65
C SER A 760 14.34 5.67 -54.78
N PHE A 761 13.87 6.36 -55.84
CA PHE A 761 13.06 5.74 -56.91
C PHE A 761 13.48 6.08 -58.35
N MET A 762 13.95 5.04 -59.07
CA MET A 762 14.00 4.85 -60.53
C MET A 762 14.67 5.89 -61.44
N ASP A 763 15.68 5.43 -62.19
CA ASP A 763 16.38 6.12 -63.29
C ASP A 763 15.53 6.27 -64.58
N GLN A 764 14.19 6.43 -64.44
CA GLN A 764 13.21 6.31 -65.53
C GLN A 764 12.00 7.26 -65.45
N GLU A 765 12.18 8.60 -65.39
CA GLU A 765 11.16 9.49 -65.99
C GLU A 765 11.71 10.85 -66.49
N LYS A 766 12.38 10.85 -67.65
CA LYS A 766 12.82 12.06 -68.35
C LYS A 766 11.67 12.78 -69.09
N SER A 767 10.56 13.10 -68.40
CA SER A 767 9.45 13.89 -68.99
C SER A 767 8.50 14.55 -67.97
N GLN A 768 9.00 15.39 -67.04
CA GLN A 768 8.18 16.49 -66.50
C GLN A 768 8.88 17.70 -65.83
N MET A 769 10.22 17.81 -65.82
CA MET A 769 10.89 19.05 -65.37
C MET A 769 10.96 20.13 -66.47
N SER A 770 9.85 20.87 -66.64
CA SER A 770 9.70 21.88 -67.69
C SER A 770 8.91 23.13 -67.25
N PHE A 771 9.23 23.71 -66.09
CA PHE A 771 8.66 25.03 -65.71
C PHE A 771 9.56 25.90 -64.80
N LEU A 772 10.88 25.91 -64.99
CA LEU A 772 11.79 26.86 -64.35
C LEU A 772 12.98 27.18 -65.28
N LEU A 773 12.77 27.98 -66.33
CA LEU A 773 13.80 28.86 -66.91
C LEU A 773 13.24 29.80 -68.01
N VAL A 774 13.57 31.08 -67.87
CA VAL A 774 13.74 32.09 -68.91
C VAL A 774 15.01 32.83 -68.45
N ASP A 775 16.13 32.92 -69.18
CA ASP A 775 16.37 32.70 -70.62
C ASP A 775 17.64 31.88 -70.91
N SER A 776 17.87 31.57 -72.20
CA SER A 776 19.10 31.03 -72.81
C SER A 776 19.45 29.53 -72.62
N PRO A 777 19.64 28.76 -73.72
CA PRO A 777 20.03 27.35 -73.68
C PRO A 777 21.55 27.13 -73.69
N GLY A 778 22.06 26.19 -72.87
CA GLY A 778 23.40 25.62 -73.07
C GLY A 778 24.13 25.03 -71.86
N SER A 779 23.89 25.53 -70.63
CA SER A 779 24.73 25.21 -69.46
C SER A 779 24.01 24.80 -68.17
N GLU A 780 22.69 24.99 -68.11
CA GLU A 780 22.04 25.28 -66.83
C GLU A 780 21.72 24.07 -65.92
N ASP A 781 21.67 22.85 -66.44
CA ASP A 781 21.21 21.67 -65.69
C ASP A 781 22.34 20.98 -64.90
N ARG A 782 23.17 21.78 -64.21
CA ARG A 782 24.31 21.28 -63.42
C ARG A 782 24.25 21.83 -61.99
N PRO A 783 24.30 20.98 -60.95
CA PRO A 783 24.33 21.45 -59.57
C PRO A 783 25.59 22.27 -59.27
N LEU A 784 25.46 23.18 -58.33
CA LEU A 784 26.56 24.00 -57.82
C LEU A 784 27.68 23.11 -57.28
N LYS A 785 28.94 23.50 -57.49
CA LYS A 785 30.09 22.71 -56.99
C LYS A 785 30.16 22.70 -55.45
N ILE A 786 29.72 23.78 -54.84
CA ILE A 786 29.66 24.07 -53.40
C ILE A 786 28.32 24.81 -53.21
N PRO A 787 27.51 24.50 -52.18
CA PRO A 787 26.31 25.27 -51.87
C PRO A 787 26.57 26.76 -51.72
N LYS A 788 25.64 27.60 -52.19
CA LYS A 788 25.82 29.06 -52.21
C LYS A 788 25.95 29.64 -50.81
N GLU A 789 25.31 29.04 -49.82
CA GLU A 789 25.30 29.41 -48.40
C GLU A 789 26.67 29.15 -47.76
N VAL A 790 27.20 27.94 -47.97
CA VAL A 790 28.56 27.56 -47.55
C VAL A 790 29.60 28.45 -48.24
N TRP A 791 29.43 28.75 -49.52
CA TRP A 791 30.31 29.67 -50.24
C TRP A 791 30.21 31.10 -49.70
N LEU A 792 29.02 31.65 -49.49
CA LEU A 792 28.81 33.00 -48.95
C LEU A 792 29.51 33.16 -47.60
N LEU A 793 29.24 32.25 -46.66
CA LEU A 793 29.79 32.28 -45.30
C LEU A 793 31.33 32.17 -45.32
N VAL A 794 31.88 31.20 -46.05
CA VAL A 794 33.34 31.02 -46.16
C VAL A 794 34.01 32.19 -46.90
N ASN A 795 33.39 32.71 -47.96
CA ASN A 795 33.89 33.85 -48.73
C ASN A 795 33.91 35.15 -47.89
N HIS A 796 32.88 35.41 -47.08
CA HIS A 796 32.88 36.52 -46.14
C HIS A 796 34.06 36.42 -45.16
N LEU A 797 34.25 35.23 -44.59
CA LEU A 797 35.27 34.96 -43.58
C LEU A 797 36.70 34.95 -44.15
N TYR A 798 36.86 34.57 -45.42
CA TYR A 798 38.10 34.70 -46.17
C TYR A 798 38.40 36.17 -46.50
N ALA A 799 37.42 36.90 -47.06
CA ALA A 799 37.64 38.23 -47.64
C ALA A 799 37.77 39.34 -46.60
N LYS A 800 36.90 39.36 -45.57
CA LYS A 800 36.92 40.39 -44.54
C LYS A 800 37.74 39.97 -43.34
N SER A 801 37.67 38.70 -42.96
CA SER A 801 37.86 38.40 -41.54
C SER A 801 39.31 38.06 -41.16
N CYS A 802 40.06 37.26 -41.93
CA CYS A 802 41.48 36.82 -41.82
C CYS A 802 42.39 36.97 -40.54
N GLN A 803 42.20 37.92 -39.61
CA GLN A 803 43.21 38.41 -38.65
C GLN A 803 42.73 38.80 -37.21
N GLN A 804 41.56 38.41 -36.67
CA GLN A 804 41.29 38.63 -35.20
C GLN A 804 41.80 37.46 -34.39
N GLU A 805 42.56 37.79 -33.37
CA GLU A 805 42.21 37.53 -31.98
C GLU A 805 40.95 36.66 -31.88
N ASP A 806 41.21 35.38 -31.66
CA ASP A 806 40.26 34.38 -31.22
C ASP A 806 39.35 33.71 -32.26
N LEU A 807 39.68 33.72 -33.56
CA LEU A 807 39.03 32.83 -34.56
C LEU A 807 39.32 31.33 -34.38
N PHE A 808 39.39 30.76 -33.18
CA PHE A 808 38.59 29.55 -32.97
C PHE A 808 37.88 29.42 -31.62
N GLN A 809 37.44 30.53 -31.01
CA GLN A 809 37.08 30.56 -29.59
C GLN A 809 35.81 31.38 -29.21
N THR A 810 35.54 32.56 -29.78
CA THR A 810 34.45 33.47 -29.29
C THR A 810 33.13 33.43 -30.09
N LYS A 811 31.99 33.31 -29.38
CA LYS A 811 30.62 33.35 -29.93
C LYS A 811 30.14 34.74 -30.39
N GLY A 812 29.14 34.78 -31.26
CA GLY A 812 28.45 36.00 -31.69
C GLY A 812 27.15 36.29 -30.90
N PRO A 813 26.53 37.47 -31.04
CA PRO A 813 25.20 37.75 -30.50
C PRO A 813 24.11 36.93 -31.20
N GLU A 814 23.16 36.41 -30.43
CA GLU A 814 22.07 35.55 -30.91
C GLU A 814 21.13 36.26 -31.92
N GLU A 815 20.87 37.56 -31.71
CA GLU A 815 20.14 38.39 -32.67
C GLU A 815 20.86 38.48 -34.03
N GLU A 816 22.19 38.57 -34.06
CA GLU A 816 22.95 38.61 -35.32
C GLU A 816 22.89 37.25 -36.02
N LEU A 817 22.98 36.14 -35.27
CA LEU A 817 22.86 34.79 -35.80
C LEU A 817 21.51 34.59 -36.50
N GLN A 818 20.39 34.98 -35.88
CA GLN A 818 19.07 34.88 -36.49
C GLN A 818 18.96 35.72 -37.78
N ASN A 819 19.51 36.94 -37.76
CA ASN A 819 19.58 37.80 -38.95
C ASN A 819 20.41 37.17 -40.09
N ILE A 820 21.46 36.41 -39.78
CA ILE A 820 22.27 35.69 -40.78
C ILE A 820 21.49 34.50 -41.35
N ILE A 821 20.81 33.72 -40.52
CA ILE A 821 19.95 32.59 -40.93
C ILE A 821 18.87 33.08 -41.89
N ASP A 822 18.07 34.08 -41.48
CA ASP A 822 17.02 34.66 -42.32
C ASP A 822 17.56 35.28 -43.62
N CYS A 823 18.75 35.89 -43.58
CA CYS A 823 19.38 36.47 -44.77
C CYS A 823 19.79 35.39 -45.81
N LEU A 824 20.31 34.24 -45.38
CA LEU A 824 20.64 33.13 -46.27
C LEU A 824 19.40 32.38 -46.76
N ASP A 825 18.37 32.27 -45.92
CA ASP A 825 17.12 31.59 -46.27
C ASP A 825 16.29 32.35 -47.32
N THR A 826 16.45 33.68 -47.37
CA THR A 826 15.63 34.59 -48.19
C THR A 826 16.39 35.36 -49.28
N SER A 827 17.73 35.37 -49.28
CA SER A 827 18.50 36.19 -50.24
C SER A 827 19.86 35.59 -50.62
N ILE A 828 20.50 36.17 -51.65
CA ILE A 828 21.91 35.93 -52.00
C ILE A 828 22.65 37.28 -51.81
N PRO A 829 23.13 37.59 -50.60
CA PRO A 829 23.60 38.93 -50.24
C PRO A 829 25.01 39.24 -50.77
N GLU A 830 25.25 40.49 -51.17
CA GLU A 830 26.62 41.01 -51.43
C GLU A 830 27.46 41.15 -50.15
N THR A 831 26.80 41.24 -48.99
CA THR A 831 27.43 41.20 -47.67
C THR A 831 26.48 40.61 -46.65
N ILE A 832 26.97 39.61 -45.92
CA ILE A 832 26.26 38.97 -44.82
C ILE A 832 26.18 39.96 -43.63
N PRO A 833 25.02 40.07 -42.94
CA PRO A 833 24.89 40.89 -41.73
C PRO A 833 25.67 40.32 -40.54
N GLY A 834 25.76 41.12 -39.47
CA GLY A 834 26.40 40.74 -38.21
C GLY A 834 27.92 40.82 -38.23
N CYS A 835 28.52 40.64 -37.05
CA CYS A 835 29.96 40.62 -36.87
C CYS A 835 30.57 39.30 -37.37
N ASN A 836 31.90 39.29 -37.53
CA ASN A 836 32.61 38.12 -38.04
C ASN A 836 32.52 36.88 -37.11
N HIS A 837 32.18 37.05 -35.83
CA HIS A 837 31.94 35.94 -34.90
C HIS A 837 30.62 35.25 -35.23
N SER A 838 29.56 36.04 -35.44
CA SER A 838 28.22 35.58 -35.79
C SER A 838 28.18 34.93 -37.18
N VAL A 839 28.80 35.55 -38.20
CA VAL A 839 28.91 34.98 -39.56
C VAL A 839 29.61 33.62 -39.56
N ALA A 840 30.48 33.40 -38.59
CA ALA A 840 31.11 32.13 -38.41
C ALA A 840 30.28 31.16 -37.57
N GLU A 841 29.65 31.58 -36.46
CA GLU A 841 28.72 30.75 -35.68
C GLU A 841 27.62 30.19 -36.59
N ALA A 842 27.13 30.98 -37.54
CA ALA A 842 26.30 30.53 -38.65
C ALA A 842 26.94 29.42 -39.51
N LEU A 843 28.21 29.52 -39.93
CA LEU A 843 28.91 28.43 -40.64
C LEU A 843 29.03 27.15 -39.79
N LEU A 844 29.12 27.28 -38.48
CA LEU A 844 29.36 26.19 -37.54
C LEU A 844 28.07 25.42 -37.28
N ILE A 845 27.00 26.16 -36.99
CA ILE A 845 25.63 25.64 -36.84
C ILE A 845 25.12 25.09 -38.18
N LEU A 846 25.46 25.69 -39.33
CA LEU A 846 25.13 25.15 -40.65
C LEU A 846 25.75 23.77 -40.87
N LEU A 847 27.03 23.59 -40.50
CA LEU A 847 27.73 22.31 -40.63
C LEU A 847 27.22 21.28 -39.61
N GLU A 848 26.88 21.70 -38.39
CA GLU A 848 26.31 20.85 -37.36
C GLU A 848 24.92 20.33 -37.76
N ALA A 849 24.06 21.23 -38.25
CA ALA A 849 22.68 20.95 -38.63
C ALA A 849 22.51 20.30 -40.02
N LEU A 850 23.59 19.98 -40.76
CA LEU A 850 23.45 19.14 -41.96
C LEU A 850 22.86 17.78 -41.57
N PRO A 851 21.88 17.22 -42.30
CA PRO A 851 21.39 15.87 -42.02
C PRO A 851 22.49 14.82 -42.27
N GLU A 852 23.23 14.94 -43.37
CA GLU A 852 24.40 14.12 -43.69
C GLU A 852 25.70 14.92 -43.45
N PRO A 853 26.66 14.43 -42.63
CA PRO A 853 27.91 15.12 -42.36
C PRO A 853 28.82 15.21 -43.61
N VAL A 854 29.66 16.25 -43.67
CA VAL A 854 30.55 16.51 -44.83
C VAL A 854 31.43 15.32 -45.20
N VAL A 855 31.90 14.55 -44.21
CA VAL A 855 32.38 13.18 -44.39
C VAL A 855 31.23 12.24 -44.02
N CYS A 856 30.61 11.63 -45.04
CA CYS A 856 29.39 10.84 -44.91
C CYS A 856 29.50 9.71 -43.86
N TYR A 857 28.38 9.37 -43.23
CA TYR A 857 28.27 8.38 -42.16
C TYR A 857 28.83 7.01 -42.56
N GLU A 858 28.67 6.59 -43.82
CA GLU A 858 29.23 5.36 -44.39
C GLU A 858 30.78 5.31 -44.40
N LEU A 859 31.46 6.47 -44.41
CA LEU A 859 32.93 6.56 -44.42
C LEU A 859 33.52 6.87 -43.04
N TYR A 860 32.71 7.25 -42.05
CA TYR A 860 33.15 7.62 -40.69
C TYR A 860 34.20 6.65 -40.12
N GLN A 861 33.84 5.37 -39.97
CA GLN A 861 34.69 4.36 -39.35
C GLN A 861 36.01 4.15 -40.12
N ARG A 862 35.94 4.15 -41.46
CA ARG A 862 37.09 3.96 -42.35
C ARG A 862 38.07 5.14 -42.26
N CYS A 863 37.56 6.35 -42.08
CA CYS A 863 38.37 7.56 -41.88
C CYS A 863 39.07 7.58 -40.51
N LEU A 864 38.40 7.10 -39.45
CA LEU A 864 39.01 6.92 -38.12
C LEU A 864 40.12 5.86 -38.13
N GLU A 865 39.90 4.74 -38.82
CA GLU A 865 40.91 3.68 -38.97
C GLU A 865 42.11 4.15 -39.80
N ALA A 866 41.86 4.93 -40.86
CA ALA A 866 42.88 5.44 -41.76
C ALA A 866 43.68 6.65 -41.24
N SER A 867 43.31 7.26 -40.10
CA SER A 867 43.78 8.60 -39.70
C SER A 867 45.30 8.81 -39.73
N HIS A 868 46.06 7.74 -39.50
CA HIS A 868 47.52 7.71 -39.46
C HIS A 868 48.21 7.56 -40.83
N ASP A 869 47.48 7.17 -41.90
CA ASP A 869 47.99 7.15 -43.28
C ASP A 869 47.35 8.24 -44.14
N SER A 870 48.10 9.33 -44.30
CA SER A 870 47.76 10.48 -45.16
C SER A 870 47.40 10.09 -46.61
N ARG A 871 47.92 8.96 -47.15
CA ARG A 871 47.54 8.47 -48.50
C ARG A 871 46.16 7.84 -48.49
N LEU A 872 45.87 6.97 -47.52
CA LEU A 872 44.57 6.32 -47.37
C LEU A 872 43.47 7.34 -47.05
N CYS A 873 43.76 8.34 -46.20
CA CYS A 873 42.86 9.48 -45.96
C CYS A 873 42.47 10.19 -47.26
N ARG A 874 43.44 10.53 -48.12
CA ARG A 874 43.15 11.15 -49.44
C ARG A 874 42.28 10.23 -50.31
N GLN A 875 42.53 8.93 -50.33
CA GLN A 875 41.72 7.96 -51.08
C GLN A 875 40.26 7.88 -50.56
N LEU A 876 40.05 7.98 -49.25
CA LEU A 876 38.69 8.03 -48.66
C LEU A 876 37.96 9.31 -49.04
N ILE A 877 38.62 10.48 -48.99
CA ILE A 877 38.02 11.74 -49.48
C ILE A 877 37.70 11.68 -50.99
N THR A 878 38.40 10.88 -51.80
CA THR A 878 37.97 10.68 -53.21
C THR A 878 36.69 9.87 -53.38
N GLN A 879 36.32 9.01 -52.42
CA GLN A 879 35.09 8.20 -52.48
C GLN A 879 33.82 9.00 -52.15
N LEU A 880 33.93 10.11 -51.41
CA LEU A 880 32.77 10.96 -51.04
C LEU A 880 31.92 11.41 -52.24
N PRO A 881 30.59 11.61 -52.05
CA PRO A 881 29.71 12.27 -53.01
C PRO A 881 30.26 13.59 -53.53
N ARG A 882 29.85 13.97 -54.74
CA ARG A 882 30.53 15.05 -55.48
C ARG A 882 30.52 16.39 -54.76
N VAL A 883 29.42 16.76 -54.09
CA VAL A 883 29.34 18.02 -53.33
C VAL A 883 30.06 17.90 -51.99
N HIS A 884 29.84 16.83 -51.21
CA HIS A 884 30.57 16.53 -49.97
C HIS A 884 32.10 16.64 -50.14
N ARG A 885 32.64 15.99 -51.18
CA ARG A 885 34.08 16.04 -51.53
C ARG A 885 34.59 17.45 -51.88
N ASN A 886 33.76 18.27 -52.53
CA ASN A 886 34.12 19.64 -52.87
C ASN A 886 34.07 20.55 -51.63
N VAL A 887 33.04 20.41 -50.80
CA VAL A 887 32.88 21.14 -49.54
C VAL A 887 34.01 20.80 -48.58
N PHE A 888 34.36 19.51 -48.41
CA PHE A 888 35.52 19.09 -47.61
C PHE A 888 36.82 19.76 -48.09
N ARG A 889 37.14 19.67 -49.38
CA ARG A 889 38.34 20.31 -49.95
C ARG A 889 38.33 21.83 -49.77
N TYR A 890 37.20 22.48 -50.06
CA TYR A 890 37.06 23.93 -49.96
C TYR A 890 37.24 24.43 -48.52
N LEU A 891 36.64 23.73 -47.55
CA LEU A 891 36.86 23.98 -46.13
C LEU A 891 38.34 23.75 -45.76
N MET A 892 38.95 22.61 -46.10
CA MET A 892 40.36 22.35 -45.77
C MET A 892 41.31 23.40 -46.38
N ALA A 893 41.10 23.83 -47.62
CA ALA A 893 41.89 24.89 -48.26
C ALA A 893 41.73 26.24 -47.54
N PHE A 894 40.50 26.61 -47.19
CA PHE A 894 40.20 27.79 -46.38
C PHE A 894 40.88 27.73 -45.01
N LEU A 895 40.75 26.62 -44.28
CA LEU A 895 41.37 26.43 -42.97
C LEU A 895 42.91 26.50 -43.01
N ARG A 896 43.54 25.96 -44.06
CA ARG A 896 44.98 26.12 -44.31
C ARG A 896 45.37 27.57 -44.57
N GLU A 897 44.54 28.36 -45.25
CA GLU A 897 44.77 29.80 -45.40
C GLU A 897 44.73 30.50 -44.05
N LEU A 898 43.75 30.19 -43.20
CA LEU A 898 43.55 30.88 -41.93
C LEU A 898 44.69 30.58 -40.92
N LEU A 899 45.34 29.42 -41.04
CA LEU A 899 46.55 29.08 -40.27
C LEU A 899 47.77 29.96 -40.58
N LYS A 900 47.86 30.55 -41.78
CA LYS A 900 48.97 31.46 -42.14
C LYS A 900 48.96 32.74 -41.29
N TYR A 901 47.79 33.12 -40.78
CA TYR A 901 47.56 34.29 -39.96
C TYR A 901 47.49 33.97 -38.45
N SER A 902 47.84 32.75 -38.05
CA SER A 902 47.91 32.25 -36.65
C SER A 902 48.43 33.26 -35.63
N HIS A 903 49.47 34.01 -35.99
CA HIS A 903 50.12 35.04 -35.17
C HIS A 903 49.25 36.28 -34.89
N SER A 904 48.28 36.60 -35.76
CA SER A 904 47.27 37.64 -35.54
C SER A 904 45.97 37.09 -34.95
N ASN A 905 45.75 35.77 -35.04
CA ASN A 905 44.40 35.19 -34.94
C ASN A 905 44.22 34.06 -33.92
N ASN A 906 45.26 33.80 -33.13
CA ASN A 906 45.28 32.85 -32.01
C ASN A 906 44.99 31.39 -32.40
N LEU A 907 45.18 31.02 -33.68
CA LEU A 907 44.92 29.67 -34.17
C LEU A 907 46.11 28.72 -34.11
N SER A 908 45.89 27.58 -33.48
CA SER A 908 46.68 26.36 -33.68
C SER A 908 45.96 25.38 -34.60
N ALA A 909 46.71 24.59 -35.38
CA ALA A 909 46.16 23.52 -36.21
C ALA A 909 45.39 22.47 -35.37
N ASN A 910 45.78 22.27 -34.11
CA ASN A 910 45.07 21.42 -33.16
C ASN A 910 43.66 21.95 -32.86
N LEU A 911 43.54 23.23 -32.47
CA LEU A 911 42.24 23.88 -32.24
C LEU A 911 41.37 23.93 -33.51
N ILE A 912 41.97 24.02 -34.70
CA ILE A 912 41.21 23.82 -35.95
C ILE A 912 40.62 22.41 -36.00
N ALA A 913 41.47 21.40 -35.80
CA ALA A 913 41.18 19.99 -36.01
C ALA A 913 40.20 19.40 -34.96
N THR A 914 40.41 19.61 -33.66
CA THR A 914 39.50 19.24 -32.55
C THR A 914 38.04 19.45 -32.90
N LEU A 915 37.82 20.60 -33.50
CA LEU A 915 36.59 21.35 -33.44
C LEU A 915 35.93 21.50 -34.82
N PHE A 916 36.57 20.91 -35.85
CA PHE A 916 35.94 20.52 -37.11
C PHE A 916 35.89 19.00 -37.30
N ALA A 917 36.62 18.20 -36.52
CA ALA A 917 36.38 16.76 -36.42
C ALA A 917 34.94 16.50 -35.95
N SER A 918 34.52 17.13 -34.85
CA SER A 918 33.16 17.04 -34.29
C SER A 918 32.04 17.50 -35.23
N LEU A 919 32.31 18.36 -36.21
CA LEU A 919 31.31 18.84 -37.18
C LEU A 919 31.31 18.07 -38.51
N LEU A 920 32.51 17.80 -39.07
CA LEU A 920 32.66 17.26 -40.42
C LEU A 920 32.61 15.72 -40.47
N ILE A 921 33.02 15.04 -39.40
CA ILE A 921 33.11 13.57 -39.34
C ILE A 921 32.42 13.07 -38.07
N ARG A 922 31.09 13.03 -38.13
CA ARG A 922 30.22 12.66 -37.00
C ARG A 922 29.94 11.16 -36.97
N PRO A 923 29.87 10.53 -35.78
CA PRO A 923 29.37 9.16 -35.67
C PRO A 923 27.90 9.10 -36.10
N PRO A 924 27.47 8.01 -36.77
CA PRO A 924 26.05 7.74 -36.96
C PRO A 924 25.34 7.61 -35.60
N SER A 925 24.05 7.92 -35.53
CA SER A 925 23.29 8.06 -34.28
C SER A 925 23.29 6.82 -33.37
N ASN A 926 23.46 5.62 -33.94
CA ASN A 926 23.59 4.36 -33.20
C ASN A 926 24.98 4.14 -32.54
N LEU A 927 25.98 4.99 -32.85
CA LEU A 927 27.34 4.94 -32.32
C LEU A 927 27.71 6.13 -31.43
N THR A 928 26.92 7.21 -31.42
CA THR A 928 27.18 8.42 -30.62
C THR A 928 27.42 8.11 -29.13
N SER A 929 26.64 7.21 -28.53
CA SER A 929 26.79 6.77 -27.12
C SER A 929 27.95 5.78 -26.87
N ARG A 930 28.79 5.52 -27.88
CA ARG A 930 29.91 4.56 -27.83
C ARG A 930 31.25 5.14 -28.28
N GLN A 931 31.30 6.38 -28.77
CA GLN A 931 32.52 7.00 -29.30
C GLN A 931 33.61 7.09 -28.21
N THR A 932 34.81 6.60 -28.50
CA THR A 932 35.93 6.66 -27.55
C THR A 932 36.73 7.96 -27.70
N ALA A 933 37.53 8.34 -26.69
CA ALA A 933 38.48 9.45 -26.86
C ALA A 933 39.62 9.10 -27.82
N GLN A 934 39.95 7.81 -27.97
CA GLN A 934 40.83 7.37 -29.05
C GLN A 934 40.20 7.60 -30.44
N ASP A 935 38.87 7.51 -30.57
CA ASP A 935 38.16 7.75 -31.82
C ASP A 935 37.95 9.23 -32.14
N ARG A 936 37.72 10.08 -31.13
CA ARG A 936 37.84 11.54 -31.34
C ARG A 936 39.27 11.92 -31.68
N GLN A 937 40.29 11.46 -30.94
CA GLN A 937 41.68 11.75 -31.30
C GLN A 937 41.99 11.30 -32.74
N ARG A 938 41.54 10.11 -33.17
CA ARG A 938 41.65 9.69 -34.59
C ARG A 938 40.94 10.62 -35.57
N ALA A 939 39.74 11.11 -35.23
CA ALA A 939 39.01 12.08 -36.06
C ALA A 939 39.75 13.43 -36.13
N ILE A 940 40.40 13.84 -35.04
CA ILE A 940 41.26 15.03 -34.96
C ILE A 940 42.51 14.82 -35.83
N ASP A 941 43.21 13.70 -35.66
CA ASP A 941 44.38 13.30 -36.45
C ASP A 941 44.07 13.26 -37.95
N PHE A 942 42.89 12.74 -38.32
CA PHE A 942 42.41 12.71 -39.70
C PHE A 942 42.29 14.12 -40.29
N ILE A 943 41.63 15.05 -39.60
CA ILE A 943 41.52 16.45 -40.05
C ILE A 943 42.89 17.14 -40.04
N LEU A 944 43.70 16.94 -38.99
CA LEU A 944 45.04 17.50 -38.85
C LEU A 944 45.96 17.06 -39.99
N GLY A 945 45.83 15.83 -40.49
CA GLY A 945 46.53 15.32 -41.67
C GLY A 945 46.23 16.06 -42.98
N PHE A 946 45.07 16.72 -43.11
CA PHE A 946 44.73 17.59 -44.24
C PHE A 946 45.11 19.06 -44.03
N LEU A 947 45.34 19.49 -42.79
CA LEU A 947 45.85 20.83 -42.46
C LEU A 947 47.38 20.90 -42.57
N MET A 948 48.07 19.86 -42.11
CA MET A 948 49.54 19.79 -42.00
C MET A 948 50.21 19.05 -43.16
N GLY A 949 49.45 18.38 -44.03
CA GLY A 949 49.98 17.55 -45.12
C GLY A 949 50.69 18.37 -46.21
N GLY A 950 51.98 18.08 -46.43
CA GLY A 950 52.81 18.74 -47.44
C GLY A 950 52.65 18.18 -48.87
N GLU A 951 52.59 19.11 -49.82
CA GLU A 951 52.74 18.96 -51.28
C GLU A 951 51.63 18.28 -52.12
N VAL A 952 51.56 18.71 -53.38
CA VAL A 952 50.75 18.18 -54.51
C VAL A 952 49.22 18.30 -54.46
N GLU A 953 48.67 19.47 -54.12
CA GLU A 953 47.36 19.91 -54.68
C GLU A 953 47.36 21.38 -55.20
N HIS A 954 48.54 22.00 -55.27
CA HIS A 954 48.79 23.43 -55.53
C HIS A 954 48.25 23.98 -56.86
N LEU A 955 47.97 23.11 -57.84
CA LEU A 955 47.43 23.46 -59.17
C LEU A 955 45.90 23.31 -59.29
N LEU A 956 45.24 22.72 -58.28
CA LEU A 956 43.78 22.60 -58.20
C LEU A 956 43.18 23.57 -57.18
N ASP A 957 43.80 23.73 -56.00
CA ASP A 957 43.34 24.65 -54.94
C ASP A 957 43.19 26.09 -55.46
N GLN A 958 44.21 26.62 -56.16
CA GLN A 958 44.13 27.97 -56.73
C GLN A 958 42.99 28.13 -57.74
N ARG A 959 42.64 27.08 -58.51
CA ARG A 959 41.51 27.17 -59.46
C ARG A 959 40.17 27.13 -58.75
N LEU A 960 40.01 26.39 -57.65
CA LEU A 960 38.77 26.42 -56.86
C LEU A 960 38.57 27.75 -56.14
N LEU A 961 39.65 28.43 -55.73
CA LEU A 961 39.60 29.76 -55.11
C LEU A 961 39.42 30.92 -56.13
N PHE A 962 39.99 30.83 -57.35
CA PHE A 962 39.95 31.94 -58.32
C PHE A 962 38.82 31.89 -59.37
N VAL A 963 38.15 30.76 -59.59
CA VAL A 963 37.16 30.61 -60.70
C VAL A 963 35.82 31.32 -60.44
N CYS A 964 35.56 31.82 -59.22
CA CYS A 964 34.31 32.49 -58.86
C CYS A 964 34.42 34.03 -58.83
N ARG A 965 34.87 34.65 -59.93
CA ARG A 965 34.83 36.12 -60.13
C ARG A 965 33.95 36.50 -61.34
N PRO A 966 32.98 37.40 -61.17
CA PRO A 966 32.45 38.21 -62.27
C PRO A 966 33.53 39.12 -62.89
N LEU A 967 33.32 39.54 -64.14
CA LEU A 967 34.15 40.56 -64.80
C LEU A 967 33.68 41.99 -64.42
N PRO A 968 34.53 43.03 -64.59
CA PRO A 968 34.48 44.21 -63.71
C PRO A 968 33.82 45.48 -64.27
N THR A 969 33.34 46.33 -63.36
CA THR A 969 33.21 47.79 -63.55
C THR A 969 33.74 48.57 -62.31
N PRO A 970 34.36 49.76 -62.47
CA PRO A 970 35.05 50.51 -61.39
C PRO A 970 34.28 51.79 -60.93
N PRO A 971 34.79 52.63 -60.00
CA PRO A 971 35.63 52.39 -58.79
C PRO A 971 35.17 53.17 -57.52
N MET A 972 35.92 52.98 -56.40
CA MET A 972 36.33 53.98 -55.36
C MET A 972 36.04 53.68 -53.86
N ALA A 973 37.15 53.76 -53.09
CA ALA A 973 37.29 54.18 -51.68
C ALA A 973 36.84 53.29 -50.50
N MET A 974 37.83 52.62 -49.88
CA MET A 974 38.25 52.64 -48.44
C MET A 974 37.19 52.53 -47.31
N LEU A 975 37.41 51.78 -46.21
CA LEU A 975 38.67 51.44 -45.51
C LEU A 975 38.62 50.09 -44.73
N ARG A 976 39.76 49.70 -44.12
CA ARG A 976 39.97 48.56 -43.18
C ARG A 976 39.15 48.74 -41.87
N VAL A 977 39.00 47.81 -40.90
CA VAL A 977 39.85 46.70 -40.39
C VAL A 977 38.99 45.51 -39.89
N SER A 978 38.94 44.44 -40.69
CA SER A 978 39.03 42.99 -40.38
C SER A 978 38.09 42.25 -39.35
N SER A 979 38.32 40.93 -39.15
CA SER A 979 38.38 40.26 -37.81
C SER A 979 37.08 39.77 -37.04
N TYR A 980 36.85 38.54 -36.44
CA TYR A 980 37.01 37.05 -36.71
C TYR A 980 36.08 36.13 -35.76
N ARG A 981 36.31 34.85 -35.24
CA ARG A 981 35.24 33.84 -34.69
C ARG A 981 35.39 33.08 -33.27
N ARG A 982 34.96 31.87 -32.72
CA ARG A 982 34.25 30.51 -32.96
C ARG A 982 33.53 29.75 -31.76
N LEU A 983 34.08 28.64 -31.17
CA LEU A 983 33.40 27.54 -30.41
C LEU A 983 34.26 26.77 -29.34
N PHE A 984 33.57 26.12 -28.38
CA PHE A 984 33.52 24.70 -27.90
C PHE A 984 34.78 23.84 -27.55
N GLU A 985 34.84 23.38 -26.29
CA GLU A 985 34.45 22.03 -25.73
C GLU A 985 35.01 20.64 -26.23
N GLU A 986 35.60 19.92 -25.25
CA GLU A 986 35.26 18.57 -24.66
C GLU A 986 35.49 17.16 -25.32
N GLU A 987 35.50 16.13 -24.43
CA GLU A 987 35.82 14.70 -24.66
C GLU A 987 35.11 13.68 -23.71
N GLN A 988 34.85 12.43 -24.17
CA GLN A 988 34.46 11.20 -23.41
C GLN A 988 34.87 9.82 -24.04
N TRP A 989 34.80 8.70 -23.28
CA TRP A 989 35.30 7.31 -23.60
C TRP A 989 34.20 6.20 -23.60
N GLY A 990 34.40 4.89 -23.91
CA GLY A 990 35.59 4.07 -24.24
C GLY A 990 35.34 2.52 -24.39
N ARG A 991 35.87 1.83 -25.43
CA ARG A 991 35.86 0.34 -25.67
C ARG A 991 37.03 -0.09 -26.61
N GLY A 992 37.59 -1.31 -26.64
CA GLY A 992 37.45 -2.52 -25.80
C GLY A 992 38.17 -3.79 -26.38
N ASN A 993 38.37 -4.83 -25.55
CA ASN A 993 38.83 -6.23 -25.82
C ASN A 993 40.32 -6.55 -26.13
N GLY A 994 40.81 -7.68 -25.58
CA GLY A 994 42.09 -8.35 -25.93
C GLY A 994 42.86 -8.94 -24.72
N THR A 995 43.34 -10.19 -24.80
CA THR A 995 43.95 -10.94 -23.67
C THR A 995 44.88 -12.08 -24.15
N ALA A 996 45.70 -12.76 -23.35
CA ALA A 996 46.55 -12.41 -22.18
C ALA A 996 47.31 -13.69 -21.71
N LEU A 997 48.58 -13.62 -21.25
CA LEU A 997 49.24 -14.78 -20.61
C LEU A 997 50.40 -14.42 -19.64
N MET A 998 50.39 -15.05 -18.46
CA MET A 998 51.48 -15.41 -17.51
C MET A 998 52.80 -14.58 -17.35
N CYS A 999 52.85 -13.84 -16.23
CA CYS A 999 53.68 -14.09 -15.03
C CYS A 999 55.22 -13.89 -14.99
N GLY A 1000 55.67 -13.03 -14.05
CA GLY A 1000 57.02 -12.99 -13.45
C GLY A 1000 58.03 -11.99 -14.06
N GLY A 1001 58.70 -11.08 -13.33
CA GLY A 1001 58.57 -10.62 -11.95
C GLY A 1001 59.90 -10.59 -11.15
N GLN A 1002 60.37 -9.40 -10.71
CA GLN A 1002 61.41 -9.25 -9.67
C GLN A 1002 61.48 -7.81 -9.07
N TYR A 1003 62.08 -7.70 -7.87
CA TYR A 1003 62.12 -6.50 -7.02
C TYR A 1003 63.34 -5.57 -7.27
N ARG A 1004 63.20 -4.27 -6.99
CA ARG A 1004 63.99 -3.58 -5.93
C ARG A 1004 63.61 -2.11 -5.66
N ALA A 1005 63.66 -1.73 -4.37
CA ALA A 1005 63.87 -0.36 -3.87
C ALA A 1005 65.39 -0.14 -3.61
N SER A 1006 65.98 0.93 -3.04
CA SER A 1006 65.60 2.14 -2.26
C SER A 1006 66.83 3.10 -2.27
N ALA A 1007 66.85 4.38 -1.89
CA ALA A 1007 65.88 5.47 -1.62
C ALA A 1007 66.71 6.73 -1.22
N ARG A 1008 66.15 7.67 -0.41
CA ARG A 1008 66.72 8.92 0.19
C ARG A 1008 66.60 10.19 -0.69
N GLY A 1009 66.20 11.37 -0.16
CA GLY A 1009 65.59 11.66 1.16
C GLY A 1009 65.76 13.11 1.64
N SER A 1010 64.90 13.54 2.60
CA SER A 1010 64.95 14.80 3.39
C SER A 1010 64.54 16.10 2.67
N ALA A 1011 63.76 17.05 3.24
CA ALA A 1011 62.79 17.02 4.36
C ALA A 1011 61.96 18.33 4.40
N GLY A 1012 60.79 18.33 5.07
CA GLY A 1012 60.24 19.52 5.75
C GLY A 1012 59.03 20.23 5.14
N GLY A 1013 57.81 19.80 5.52
CA GLY A 1013 56.55 20.51 5.28
C GLY A 1013 55.36 19.80 5.95
N PRO A 1014 54.31 20.49 6.43
CA PRO A 1014 53.22 19.86 7.17
C PRO A 1014 52.31 19.01 6.26
N GLN A 1015 51.98 17.82 6.75
CA GLN A 1015 51.41 16.73 5.98
C GLN A 1015 49.87 16.71 6.08
N TRP A 1016 49.19 17.05 4.98
CA TRP A 1016 47.78 16.65 4.79
C TRP A 1016 47.77 15.16 4.43
N ALA A 1017 46.80 14.41 4.96
CA ALA A 1017 46.74 12.97 4.72
C ALA A 1017 46.38 12.68 3.25
N GLU A 1018 47.21 11.86 2.58
CA GLU A 1018 46.84 11.27 1.30
C GLU A 1018 45.59 10.38 1.50
N PRO A 1019 44.60 10.42 0.60
CA PRO A 1019 43.56 9.41 0.57
C PRO A 1019 44.22 8.05 0.31
N ASP A 1020 44.08 7.10 1.24
CA ASP A 1020 44.70 5.79 1.09
C ASP A 1020 43.95 4.97 0.02
N PHE A 1021 44.35 5.17 -1.23
CA PHE A 1021 43.83 4.44 -2.39
C PHE A 1021 44.15 2.94 -2.32
N GLU A 1022 45.13 2.51 -1.52
CA GLU A 1022 45.40 1.09 -1.32
C GLU A 1022 44.46 0.51 -0.27
N ALA A 1023 44.15 1.21 0.84
CA ALA A 1023 43.06 0.83 1.74
C ALA A 1023 41.70 0.83 1.04
N ALA A 1024 41.41 1.82 0.18
CA ALA A 1024 40.18 1.85 -0.62
C ALA A 1024 40.12 0.70 -1.63
N ARG A 1025 41.26 0.34 -2.27
CA ARG A 1025 41.36 -0.86 -3.11
C ARG A 1025 41.22 -2.14 -2.33
N VAL A 1026 41.82 -2.24 -1.15
CA VAL A 1026 41.72 -3.40 -0.25
C VAL A 1026 40.27 -3.58 0.18
N LEU A 1027 39.59 -2.53 0.65
CA LEU A 1027 38.16 -2.59 1.01
C LEU A 1027 37.28 -3.06 -0.16
N ASN A 1028 37.47 -2.52 -1.36
CA ASN A 1028 36.69 -2.94 -2.53
C ASN A 1028 37.04 -4.36 -3.00
N ARG A 1029 38.31 -4.76 -2.94
CA ARG A 1029 38.79 -6.10 -3.33
C ARG A 1029 38.36 -7.15 -2.31
N ASP A 1030 38.32 -6.81 -1.03
CA ASP A 1030 37.85 -7.70 0.03
C ASP A 1030 36.33 -7.79 0.04
N ALA A 1031 35.59 -6.70 -0.22
CA ALA A 1031 34.14 -6.74 -0.44
C ALA A 1031 33.76 -7.62 -1.65
N VAL A 1032 34.48 -7.52 -2.78
CA VAL A 1032 34.26 -8.42 -3.93
C VAL A 1032 34.67 -9.85 -3.61
N SER A 1033 35.75 -10.07 -2.86
CA SER A 1033 36.20 -11.39 -2.39
C SER A 1033 35.16 -12.06 -1.47
N ARG A 1034 34.57 -11.29 -0.54
CA ARG A 1034 33.48 -11.74 0.35
C ARG A 1034 32.20 -12.02 -0.45
N PHE A 1035 31.75 -11.10 -1.31
CA PHE A 1035 30.57 -11.31 -2.16
C PHE A 1035 30.68 -12.55 -3.07
N VAL A 1036 31.87 -12.84 -3.61
CA VAL A 1036 32.12 -14.07 -4.39
C VAL A 1036 32.09 -15.32 -3.50
N LYS A 1037 32.61 -15.26 -2.26
CA LYS A 1037 32.52 -16.36 -1.28
C LYS A 1037 31.09 -16.58 -0.80
N GLU A 1038 30.34 -15.53 -0.45
CA GLU A 1038 28.92 -15.57 -0.07
C GLU A 1038 28.09 -16.20 -1.20
N ARG A 1039 28.26 -15.75 -2.45
CA ARG A 1039 27.56 -16.32 -3.59
C ARG A 1039 27.92 -17.79 -3.84
N ALA A 1040 29.17 -18.18 -3.65
CA ALA A 1040 29.60 -19.58 -3.76
C ALA A 1040 29.06 -20.45 -2.60
N LEU A 1041 29.00 -19.90 -1.39
CA LEU A 1041 28.45 -20.57 -0.20
C LEU A 1041 26.94 -20.78 -0.35
N ILE A 1042 26.19 -19.75 -0.76
CA ILE A 1042 24.74 -19.82 -0.99
C ILE A 1042 24.43 -20.79 -2.15
N ALA A 1043 25.23 -20.80 -3.21
CA ALA A 1043 25.10 -21.81 -4.27
C ALA A 1043 25.30 -23.23 -3.73
N ALA A 1044 26.40 -23.49 -3.01
CA ALA A 1044 26.68 -24.81 -2.44
C ALA A 1044 25.63 -25.26 -1.39
N LEU A 1045 25.05 -24.34 -0.63
CA LEU A 1045 23.94 -24.61 0.28
C LEU A 1045 22.65 -24.97 -0.48
N ASN A 1046 22.35 -24.27 -1.57
CA ASN A 1046 21.18 -24.56 -2.41
C ASN A 1046 21.33 -25.88 -3.18
N ASP A 1047 22.51 -26.18 -3.70
CA ASP A 1047 22.81 -27.46 -4.36
C ASP A 1047 22.68 -28.63 -3.36
N ARG A 1048 23.15 -28.45 -2.12
CA ARG A 1048 22.97 -29.44 -1.04
C ARG A 1048 21.51 -29.57 -0.62
N LEU A 1049 20.77 -28.47 -0.54
CA LEU A 1049 19.34 -28.48 -0.22
C LEU A 1049 18.53 -29.23 -1.29
N ALA A 1050 18.79 -28.98 -2.57
CA ALA A 1050 18.15 -29.70 -3.67
C ALA A 1050 18.42 -31.21 -3.62
N PHE A 1051 19.67 -31.60 -3.32
CA PHE A 1051 20.03 -33.01 -3.12
C PHE A 1051 19.30 -33.64 -1.91
N LEU A 1052 19.18 -32.92 -0.79
CA LEU A 1052 18.47 -33.40 0.40
C LEU A 1052 16.96 -33.56 0.14
N ILE A 1053 16.33 -32.65 -0.61
CA ILE A 1053 14.91 -32.74 -1.00
C ILE A 1053 14.67 -33.97 -1.87
N GLU A 1054 15.49 -34.20 -2.90
CA GLU A 1054 15.32 -35.36 -3.79
C GLU A 1054 15.60 -36.69 -3.06
N THR A 1055 16.57 -36.70 -2.13
CA THR A 1055 16.82 -37.86 -1.26
C THR A 1055 15.63 -38.16 -0.35
N ALA A 1056 15.01 -37.13 0.25
CA ALA A 1056 13.83 -37.29 1.08
C ALA A 1056 12.62 -37.81 0.27
N ARG A 1057 12.39 -37.27 -0.94
CA ARG A 1057 11.33 -37.74 -1.85
C ARG A 1057 11.47 -39.23 -2.18
N CYS A 1058 12.69 -39.69 -2.49
CA CYS A 1058 12.94 -41.10 -2.78
C CYS A 1058 12.67 -42.00 -1.56
N LEU A 1059 13.08 -41.58 -0.35
CA LEU A 1059 12.84 -42.34 0.88
C LEU A 1059 11.35 -42.36 1.29
N GLU A 1060 10.59 -41.31 0.98
CA GLU A 1060 9.14 -41.27 1.20
C GLU A 1060 8.40 -42.18 0.20
N GLU A 1061 8.81 -42.20 -1.08
CA GLU A 1061 8.32 -43.14 -2.10
C GLU A 1061 8.66 -44.61 -1.76
N GLU A 1062 9.86 -44.88 -1.23
CA GLU A 1062 10.24 -46.21 -0.73
C GLU A 1062 9.44 -46.60 0.52
N ASN A 1063 9.16 -45.67 1.45
CA ASN A 1063 8.31 -45.92 2.62
C ASN A 1063 6.85 -46.23 2.22
N GLU A 1064 6.25 -45.48 1.30
CA GLU A 1064 4.89 -45.77 0.82
C GLU A 1064 4.81 -47.13 0.11
N SER A 1065 5.83 -47.48 -0.69
CA SER A 1065 5.97 -48.79 -1.31
C SER A 1065 6.08 -49.93 -0.29
N LEU A 1066 6.86 -49.74 0.78
CA LEU A 1066 6.98 -50.70 1.89
C LEU A 1066 5.67 -50.80 2.70
N GLU A 1067 4.97 -49.70 2.94
CA GLU A 1067 3.66 -49.72 3.60
C GLU A 1067 2.61 -50.48 2.79
N ALA A 1068 2.57 -50.30 1.47
CA ALA A 1068 1.69 -51.06 0.59
C ALA A 1068 1.99 -52.57 0.61
N GLN A 1069 3.26 -52.96 0.49
CA GLN A 1069 3.68 -54.36 0.54
C GLN A 1069 3.41 -55.02 1.90
N ILE A 1070 3.63 -54.29 3.01
CA ILE A 1070 3.30 -54.77 4.36
C ILE A 1070 1.78 -54.94 4.51
N LEU A 1071 0.98 -54.01 3.96
CA LEU A 1071 -0.49 -54.10 4.04
C LEU A 1071 -1.03 -55.28 3.22
N GLU A 1072 -0.55 -55.48 1.99
CA GLU A 1072 -0.94 -56.59 1.12
C GLU A 1072 -0.63 -57.96 1.77
N LEU A 1073 0.58 -58.13 2.32
CA LEU A 1073 0.98 -59.34 3.07
C LEU A 1073 0.15 -59.55 4.36
N LEU A 1074 -0.36 -58.49 4.98
CA LEU A 1074 -1.25 -58.57 6.14
C LEU A 1074 -2.70 -58.90 5.75
N GLU A 1075 -3.16 -58.45 4.57
CA GLU A 1075 -4.47 -58.80 4.02
C GLU A 1075 -4.51 -60.25 3.52
N GLU A 1076 -3.46 -60.76 2.85
CA GLU A 1076 -3.34 -62.19 2.51
C GLU A 1076 -3.43 -63.08 3.76
N ARG A 1077 -2.76 -62.67 4.85
CA ARG A 1077 -2.80 -63.35 6.15
C ARG A 1077 -4.19 -63.34 6.81
N GLN A 1078 -5.03 -62.34 6.54
CA GLN A 1078 -6.43 -62.33 7.00
C GLN A 1078 -7.34 -63.16 6.08
N GLY A 1079 -7.17 -63.07 4.75
CA GLY A 1079 -7.92 -63.87 3.79
C GLY A 1079 -7.72 -65.38 3.95
N GLY A 1080 -6.52 -65.80 4.38
CA GLY A 1080 -6.20 -67.20 4.66
C GLY A 1080 -6.96 -67.82 5.85
N LEU A 1081 -7.51 -67.03 6.78
CA LEU A 1081 -8.13 -67.55 8.01
C LEU A 1081 -9.57 -68.05 7.82
N ASP A 1082 -10.29 -67.57 6.81
CA ASP A 1082 -11.73 -67.89 6.62
C ASP A 1082 -11.99 -69.20 5.84
N THR A 1083 -10.96 -69.98 5.53
CA THR A 1083 -11.11 -71.30 4.86
C THR A 1083 -10.55 -72.48 5.65
N SER A 1084 -11.49 -73.24 6.24
CA SER A 1084 -11.32 -74.55 6.90
C SER A 1084 -10.62 -74.57 8.26
N ALA A 1085 -11.21 -75.34 9.19
CA ALA A 1085 -10.60 -75.67 10.47
C ALA A 1085 -9.91 -77.03 10.43
N ALA A 1086 -8.81 -77.14 11.19
CA ALA A 1086 -8.12 -78.38 11.56
C ALA A 1086 -7.36 -79.18 10.47
N SER A 1087 -6.11 -78.78 10.21
CA SER A 1087 -4.99 -79.73 10.22
C SER A 1087 -3.71 -79.07 10.79
N ALA A 1088 -2.68 -79.86 11.11
CA ALA A 1088 -1.64 -79.46 12.05
C ALA A 1088 -0.50 -78.59 11.45
N ALA A 1089 -0.17 -77.53 12.19
CA ALA A 1089 1.16 -76.92 12.35
C ALA A 1089 2.21 -77.10 11.22
N VAL A 1090 2.29 -76.09 10.35
CA VAL A 1090 3.58 -75.53 9.93
C VAL A 1090 3.62 -74.09 10.49
N PRO A 1091 4.68 -73.65 11.18
CA PRO A 1091 4.77 -72.27 11.62
C PRO A 1091 5.02 -71.38 10.40
N ASP A 1092 4.16 -70.39 10.16
CA ASP A 1092 4.28 -69.44 9.05
C ASP A 1092 5.34 -68.36 9.30
N CYS A 1093 6.48 -68.82 9.83
CA CYS A 1093 7.62 -68.03 10.27
C CYS A 1093 8.32 -67.36 9.08
N SER A 1094 8.12 -67.86 7.85
CA SER A 1094 8.59 -67.22 6.62
C SER A 1094 7.91 -65.87 6.40
N LEU A 1095 6.58 -65.84 6.33
CA LEU A 1095 5.82 -64.63 6.02
C LEU A 1095 5.86 -63.65 7.21
N GLN A 1096 5.80 -64.17 8.44
CA GLN A 1096 6.03 -63.40 9.67
C GLN A 1096 7.41 -62.73 9.68
N ALA A 1097 8.50 -63.46 9.36
CA ALA A 1097 9.85 -62.90 9.36
C ALA A 1097 10.11 -61.93 8.19
N VAL A 1098 9.43 -62.09 7.05
CA VAL A 1098 9.45 -61.12 5.95
C VAL A 1098 8.79 -59.81 6.39
N VAL A 1099 7.57 -59.86 6.95
CA VAL A 1099 6.89 -58.65 7.47
C VAL A 1099 7.72 -57.99 8.57
N GLU A 1100 8.29 -58.76 9.51
CA GLU A 1100 9.20 -58.24 10.55
C GLU A 1100 10.53 -57.74 9.99
N SER A 1101 10.92 -58.09 8.76
CA SER A 1101 12.11 -57.54 8.09
C SER A 1101 11.79 -56.23 7.39
N LEU A 1102 10.70 -56.19 6.61
CA LEU A 1102 10.21 -54.98 5.94
C LEU A 1102 9.85 -53.89 6.96
N GLN A 1103 9.32 -54.26 8.13
CA GLN A 1103 9.09 -53.32 9.24
C GLN A 1103 10.39 -52.72 9.81
N ARG A 1104 11.48 -53.50 9.90
CA ARG A 1104 12.80 -52.98 10.33
C ARG A 1104 13.47 -52.12 9.27
N GLU A 1105 13.27 -52.45 7.99
CA GLU A 1105 13.73 -51.64 6.86
C GLU A 1105 12.98 -50.30 6.82
N LYS A 1106 11.67 -50.31 7.09
CA LYS A 1106 10.86 -49.12 7.31
C LYS A 1106 11.32 -48.29 8.52
N GLU A 1107 11.60 -48.91 9.66
CA GLU A 1107 12.14 -48.20 10.85
C GLU A 1107 13.51 -47.54 10.55
N GLN A 1108 14.35 -48.18 9.74
CA GLN A 1108 15.62 -47.60 9.28
C GLN A 1108 15.39 -46.39 8.37
N ILE A 1109 14.51 -46.48 7.37
CA ILE A 1109 14.15 -45.36 6.48
C ILE A 1109 13.57 -44.18 7.28
N LEU A 1110 12.70 -44.44 8.27
CA LEU A 1110 12.18 -43.39 9.16
C LEU A 1110 13.28 -42.73 10.02
N CYS A 1111 14.26 -43.51 10.49
CA CYS A 1111 15.43 -43.00 11.20
C CYS A 1111 16.30 -42.09 10.30
N ASP A 1112 16.51 -42.50 9.05
CA ASP A 1112 17.28 -41.73 8.07
C ASP A 1112 16.53 -40.45 7.62
N ILE A 1113 15.20 -40.48 7.52
CA ILE A 1113 14.36 -39.28 7.35
C ILE A 1113 14.49 -38.33 8.55
N GLU A 1114 14.53 -38.84 9.80
CA GLU A 1114 14.76 -37.99 10.98
C GLU A 1114 16.19 -37.41 11.00
N GLN A 1115 17.18 -38.15 10.50
CA GLN A 1115 18.56 -37.70 10.32
C GLN A 1115 18.67 -36.59 9.26
N LEU A 1116 17.97 -36.72 8.12
CA LEU A 1116 17.86 -35.70 7.08
C LEU A 1116 17.18 -34.43 7.61
N LYS A 1117 16.12 -34.57 8.41
CA LYS A 1117 15.44 -33.42 9.07
C LYS A 1117 16.37 -32.66 10.02
N LYS A 1118 17.32 -33.35 10.68
CA LYS A 1118 18.39 -32.72 11.50
C LYS A 1118 19.45 -32.03 10.62
N GLU A 1119 19.84 -32.61 9.49
CA GLU A 1119 20.76 -31.94 8.55
C GLU A 1119 20.13 -30.67 7.95
N LEU A 1120 18.84 -30.74 7.56
CA LEU A 1120 18.07 -29.61 7.04
C LEU A 1120 18.01 -28.44 8.04
N ALA A 1121 17.70 -28.71 9.32
CA ALA A 1121 17.68 -27.70 10.36
C ALA A 1121 19.08 -27.04 10.57
N MET A 1122 20.16 -27.83 10.49
CA MET A 1122 21.53 -27.29 10.53
C MET A 1122 21.88 -26.48 9.27
N LEU A 1123 21.32 -26.81 8.11
CA LEU A 1123 21.47 -26.03 6.87
C LEU A 1123 20.75 -24.67 7.00
N GLN A 1124 19.54 -24.67 7.56
CA GLN A 1124 18.72 -23.46 7.73
C GLN A 1124 19.41 -22.44 8.64
N VAL A 1125 19.96 -22.85 9.79
CA VAL A 1125 20.73 -21.98 10.69
C VAL A 1125 21.97 -21.37 10.00
N ARG A 1126 22.61 -22.11 9.08
CA ARG A 1126 23.73 -21.57 8.28
C ARG A 1126 23.27 -20.55 7.24
N TYR A 1127 22.08 -20.73 6.68
CA TYR A 1127 21.49 -19.81 5.72
C TYR A 1127 21.05 -18.49 6.39
N GLU A 1128 20.49 -18.59 7.60
CA GLU A 1128 20.13 -17.45 8.46
C GLU A 1128 21.38 -16.66 8.88
N GLY A 1129 22.45 -17.33 9.36
CA GLY A 1129 23.71 -16.67 9.69
C GLY A 1129 24.37 -15.93 8.52
N ALA A 1130 24.30 -16.49 7.30
CA ALA A 1130 24.77 -15.81 6.08
C ALA A 1130 23.91 -14.59 5.69
N ALA A 1131 22.64 -14.56 6.08
CA ALA A 1131 21.78 -13.38 5.91
C ALA A 1131 22.05 -12.30 6.97
N GLU A 1132 22.39 -12.69 8.20
CA GLU A 1132 22.78 -11.76 9.27
C GLU A 1132 24.12 -11.07 8.97
N GLU A 1133 25.17 -11.80 8.56
CA GLU A 1133 26.46 -11.19 8.15
C GLU A 1133 26.28 -10.17 7.03
N ARG A 1134 25.45 -10.50 6.02
CA ARG A 1134 25.12 -9.61 4.90
C ARG A 1134 24.35 -8.36 5.34
N THR A 1135 23.57 -8.45 6.42
CA THR A 1135 22.82 -7.31 6.98
C THR A 1135 23.72 -6.40 7.81
N LEU A 1136 24.63 -6.97 8.60
CA LEU A 1136 25.67 -6.23 9.34
C LEU A 1136 26.59 -5.45 8.40
N PHE A 1137 27.03 -6.04 7.28
CA PHE A 1137 27.88 -5.36 6.30
C PHE A 1137 27.18 -4.17 5.58
N LEU A 1138 25.85 -4.21 5.43
CA LEU A 1138 25.09 -3.07 4.91
C LEU A 1138 25.05 -1.91 5.92
N LEU A 1139 24.94 -2.20 7.22
CA LEU A 1139 24.96 -1.20 8.29
C LEU A 1139 26.36 -0.57 8.46
N GLU A 1140 27.44 -1.36 8.41
CA GLU A 1140 28.83 -0.82 8.40
C GLU A 1140 29.07 0.15 7.24
N LYS A 1141 28.36 -0.01 6.12
CA LYS A 1141 28.48 0.87 4.95
C LYS A 1141 27.82 2.24 5.11
N GLU A 1142 26.81 2.37 5.97
CA GLU A 1142 26.17 3.67 6.22
C GLU A 1142 26.99 4.53 7.18
N GLU A 1143 27.71 3.94 8.15
CA GLU A 1143 28.60 4.70 9.05
C GLU A 1143 29.85 5.25 8.34
N VAL A 1144 30.38 4.56 7.32
CA VAL A 1144 31.57 5.01 6.56
C VAL A 1144 31.23 6.12 5.55
N ALA A 1145 29.96 6.37 5.23
CA ALA A 1145 29.55 7.45 4.33
C ALA A 1145 29.65 8.85 4.95
N VAL A 1146 29.90 8.96 6.26
CA VAL A 1146 29.90 10.24 7.01
C VAL A 1146 31.27 10.54 7.64
N VAL A 1147 32.31 10.68 6.81
CA VAL A 1147 33.44 11.63 7.04
C VAL A 1147 34.34 11.70 5.79
N MET A 1148 34.42 12.91 5.20
CA MET A 1148 35.57 13.56 4.51
C MET A 1148 35.08 14.49 3.37
N PRO A 1149 35.20 15.83 3.51
CA PRO A 1149 34.90 16.78 2.45
C PRO A 1149 36.15 17.17 1.64
N PHE A 1150 35.98 17.52 0.36
CA PHE A 1150 36.99 18.26 -0.40
C PHE A 1150 36.36 19.28 -1.35
N THR A 1151 36.89 20.50 -1.34
CA THR A 1151 36.59 21.58 -2.29
C THR A 1151 37.82 21.86 -3.17
N PRO A 1152 37.66 22.36 -4.40
CA PRO A 1152 38.79 22.80 -5.23
C PRO A 1152 39.33 24.17 -4.80
N ALA A 1153 40.64 24.29 -4.80
CA ALA A 1153 41.42 25.53 -4.73
C ALA A 1153 42.22 25.66 -6.04
N SER A 1154 42.70 26.82 -6.52
CA SER A 1154 42.47 28.23 -6.18
C SER A 1154 43.29 29.10 -7.15
N VAL A 1155 42.86 30.34 -7.43
CA VAL A 1155 43.78 31.45 -7.76
C VAL A 1155 43.35 32.68 -6.96
N ALA A 1156 44.32 33.42 -6.40
CA ALA A 1156 44.08 34.44 -5.39
C ALA A 1156 44.55 35.84 -5.84
N THR A 1157 44.16 36.89 -5.10
CA THR A 1157 44.97 38.10 -4.88
C THR A 1157 44.65 38.71 -3.50
N CYS A 1158 45.66 39.29 -2.85
CA CYS A 1158 45.69 39.90 -1.50
C CYS A 1158 44.65 41.04 -1.31
N TYR A 1159 44.29 41.54 -0.12
CA TYR A 1159 44.98 41.76 1.18
C TYR A 1159 43.99 41.47 2.36
N GLY A 1160 44.34 41.20 3.63
CA GLY A 1160 45.14 42.00 4.60
C GLY A 1160 44.30 43.16 5.19
N LEU A 1161 44.15 43.42 6.50
CA LEU A 1161 44.70 42.80 7.74
C LEU A 1161 43.94 43.38 9.00
N LEU A 1162 44.21 42.86 10.21
CA LEU A 1162 43.95 43.42 11.58
C LEU A 1162 42.53 43.42 12.23
N ASN A 1163 42.42 42.63 13.30
CA ASN A 1163 42.04 42.92 14.69
C ASN A 1163 41.21 44.17 15.08
N GLY A 1164 40.28 44.00 16.06
CA GLY A 1164 39.75 45.09 16.90
C GLY A 1164 38.75 44.63 17.99
N ASP A 1165 39.04 44.93 19.27
CA ASP A 1165 38.22 44.61 20.46
C ASP A 1165 36.93 45.47 20.61
N GLY A 1166 36.01 45.16 21.55
CA GLY A 1166 34.91 46.10 21.83
C GLY A 1166 33.72 45.73 22.75
N THR A 1167 33.96 45.14 23.93
CA THR A 1167 33.09 45.15 25.15
C THR A 1167 31.64 45.73 25.14
N ALA A 1168 30.67 44.86 25.48
CA ALA A 1168 29.62 45.00 26.53
C ALA A 1168 28.59 46.16 26.59
N GLY A 1169 27.32 45.83 26.90
CA GLY A 1169 26.30 46.76 27.41
C GLY A 1169 24.88 46.15 27.53
N GLN A 1170 24.22 46.26 28.70
CA GLN A 1170 22.83 45.83 28.96
C GLN A 1170 21.93 47.02 29.33
N HIS A 1171 20.66 47.07 28.90
CA HIS A 1171 19.46 47.02 29.77
C HIS A 1171 18.11 47.44 29.11
N HIS A 1172 17.05 46.76 29.57
CA HIS A 1172 15.62 47.09 29.71
C HIS A 1172 14.83 48.12 28.84
N GLN A 1173 13.70 47.61 28.34
CA GLN A 1173 12.30 48.15 28.42
C GLN A 1173 11.99 49.60 28.02
N HIS A 1174 11.07 49.80 27.06
CA HIS A 1174 9.70 50.28 27.31
C HIS A 1174 8.80 50.24 26.05
N CYS A 1175 7.48 50.24 26.22
CA CYS A 1175 6.47 50.62 25.21
C CYS A 1175 5.77 51.90 25.69
N PRO A 1176 5.27 52.79 24.78
CA PRO A 1176 3.82 52.83 24.49
C PRO A 1176 3.45 53.23 23.03
N VAL A 1177 2.17 53.59 22.81
CA VAL A 1177 1.40 53.72 21.54
C VAL A 1177 0.30 54.81 21.72
N PRO A 1178 -0.37 55.48 20.72
CA PRO A 1178 -0.11 55.83 19.30
C PRO A 1178 0.02 57.40 19.13
N PRO A 1179 -0.40 58.14 18.04
CA PRO A 1179 -1.71 58.20 17.34
C PRO A 1179 -1.66 58.34 15.78
N ALA A 1180 -2.80 58.60 15.12
CA ALA A 1180 -2.98 58.74 13.65
C ALA A 1180 -3.63 60.08 13.22
N PRO A 1181 -3.75 60.37 11.90
CA PRO A 1181 -4.96 61.03 11.37
C PRO A 1181 -5.47 60.51 9.98
N ARG A 1182 -6.52 61.14 9.43
CA ARG A 1182 -7.38 60.70 8.29
C ARG A 1182 -7.31 61.63 7.04
N ALA A 1183 -7.80 61.15 5.88
CA ALA A 1183 -8.50 61.97 4.85
C ALA A 1183 -9.35 61.13 3.84
N GLN A 1184 -10.37 61.75 3.21
CA GLN A 1184 -11.24 61.29 2.08
C GLN A 1184 -11.86 62.55 1.38
N PRO A 1185 -12.90 62.46 0.51
CA PRO A 1185 -12.95 62.15 -0.93
C PRO A 1185 -13.30 63.44 -1.75
N PRO A 1186 -13.98 63.50 -2.96
CA PRO A 1186 -15.38 63.03 -3.22
C PRO A 1186 -15.82 62.65 -4.69
N CYS A 1187 -16.99 61.99 -4.82
CA CYS A 1187 -18.09 62.12 -5.85
C CYS A 1187 -17.85 62.09 -7.41
N ALA A 1188 -18.82 61.78 -8.29
CA ALA A 1188 -20.14 61.07 -8.25
C ALA A 1188 -20.77 60.94 -9.69
N ASN A 1189 -21.98 60.34 -9.80
CA ASN A 1189 -22.98 60.36 -10.91
C ASN A 1189 -22.81 59.41 -12.14
N ASP A 1190 -23.86 58.92 -12.84
CA ASP A 1190 -25.23 58.47 -12.43
C ASP A 1190 -26.02 57.72 -13.56
N CYS A 1191 -27.11 57.03 -13.18
CA CYS A 1191 -28.42 56.85 -13.89
C CYS A 1191 -28.69 55.96 -15.15
N PHE A 1192 -29.64 55.01 -14.96
CA PHE A 1192 -30.64 54.38 -15.90
C PHE A 1192 -30.16 53.61 -17.17
N GLY A 1193 -30.92 52.65 -17.74
CA GLY A 1193 -32.29 52.16 -17.45
C GLY A 1193 -32.62 50.79 -18.13
N SER A 1194 -33.88 50.34 -18.07
CA SER A 1194 -34.32 48.93 -18.26
C SER A 1194 -35.07 48.60 -19.58
N THR A 1195 -35.12 47.32 -19.99
CA THR A 1195 -36.32 46.66 -20.59
C THR A 1195 -36.18 45.12 -20.73
N SER A 1196 -37.28 44.41 -20.95
CA SER A 1196 -37.36 42.93 -21.12
C SER A 1196 -37.73 42.52 -22.55
N THR A 1197 -37.57 41.23 -22.92
CA THR A 1197 -38.53 40.38 -23.70
C THR A 1197 -38.02 38.92 -23.77
N GLN A 1198 -38.86 37.95 -24.17
CA GLN A 1198 -38.66 36.49 -24.04
C GLN A 1198 -38.54 35.73 -25.38
N LEU A 1199 -38.10 34.45 -25.27
CA LEU A 1199 -38.54 33.25 -26.04
C LEU A 1199 -38.17 33.06 -27.54
N PHE A 1200 -37.54 31.91 -27.84
CA PHE A 1200 -37.92 30.79 -28.76
C PHE A 1200 -36.63 29.96 -29.03
N ILE A 1201 -36.44 28.70 -28.56
CA ILE A 1201 -37.10 27.40 -28.84
C ILE A 1201 -36.80 26.80 -30.23
N SER A 1202 -35.84 25.86 -30.28
CA SER A 1202 -35.67 24.67 -31.16
C SER A 1202 -34.31 24.03 -30.75
N ARG A 1203 -34.04 22.72 -30.59
CA ARG A 1203 -34.52 21.42 -31.12
C ARG A 1203 -34.40 21.26 -32.64
N SER A 1204 -33.71 20.25 -33.18
CA SER A 1204 -32.93 19.15 -32.56
C SER A 1204 -32.18 18.34 -33.61
N ALA A 1205 -31.00 17.84 -33.28
CA ALA A 1205 -30.36 16.64 -33.85
C ALA A 1205 -29.55 15.97 -32.73
#